data_AF-A0A7C8MQW4-F1
#
_entry.id   AF-A0A7C8MQW4-F1
#
_cell.length_a   1.000
_cell.length_b   1.000
_cell.length_c   1.000
_cell.angle_alpha   90.00
_cell.angle_beta   90.00
_cell.angle_gamma   90.00
#
_symmetry.space_group_name_H-M   'P 1'
#
loop_
_entity.id
_entity.type
_entity.pdbx_description
1 polymer ?
#
loop_
_entity_poly.entity_id
_entity_poly.type
_entity_poly.pdbx_seq_one_letter_code
_entity_poly.pdbx_strand_id
1 'polypeptide(L)'
;MSTPATSAVLYRSLNINFPQIIGGEGNYVILEDGRRILDASGGAAVACIGHGNTRVHDAIVAQLKQISYCSTIFYTTDVCERLCQELVDSTHGIMKRAYIVNSGSEAMEAAMKMARQYYLEKDPPEPSRMRFIAREHSYHGITLGALSLGGHVTRRAKFEPMLLDCVSRVSRCFSFRDKHMHETDSGYVARLAGELDQEFQRVGAETVCAFVAEPIVGAALGCVPFVPGYLKAMKAVCDKHGALFILDEVMCGMGRSGTYHAWEQEDNAAPDIQTLGKCLGGGYQPIAGVLASKRVIEAFEKGTGSFVHGHTYQGHPVTCAAALEVQKIMREDNLVQNVSKMGGLLSARLKELLINHPNVGDIRGSGLFWGIEFVADRTTNKPFPSSSGVALGIAELGLTKPYCTAVYPSSGTADGTQSIMAVGLSNGRHAADEEARAEVDVLNSRLEKTTQLTKKIQACLTRLEATGKSVRDVSGPLNGETKRLQILGNNIDAVVASIEKLRQPADSKDDEENIIRQGPEKAGLSNYLNSIKRLNKALENMQTSNLRANQQTISDLQRLVKNGNTQLENSFDKLLRSETPRSIEPLHYITKDRPFPLLSQDSISKLSLMNSYVSGNSSSENSLVKLYAEVRGAYLSQTLVNLAYASVNTAKKKSPDAIYRSGTNGIGMYAQAMEGLFVVEYENICNIFMRQDWGPAFQTTCQAPLAELARTLRELNNHIKAHLSTDCYLAYEVTEIMSGLSNNLDTRTGELKTTLAAALKPVRETGKMSLAELLDDTRRKVGSIQVLPSDGSPMAVVSETMQRLQTMVDFLRPISSIMISLGDGGWRSITPSNTSTDAIPSLASFDIGADGKEIFAHYCTDTIDLLMSALEQKARLLLKGKSALGVFLANSITIIERMIRDSDLKPLLEGRLGTLDVWRKKAKVLYSDACKEISMHLFDVIHTNRTQRPPSGSNESASIVKGLSSKDKDAIKVKFQTFNTSFDELVARHKQYNMEREVRQMFAKDIQQMLEPLYNRFWDRYHEIDKGRGKYTKYDKSSIAVVFLSLY
;
A
#
# COMPACT_ATOMS: atom_id res chain seq x y z
N MET A 1 -1.10 20.26 29.13
CA MET A 1 -1.12 19.56 27.84
C MET A 1 -0.27 18.32 28.01
N SER A 2 -0.89 17.14 28.00
CA SER A 2 -0.17 15.86 28.05
C SER A 2 0.70 15.72 26.80
N THR A 3 1.94 15.27 26.99
CA THR A 3 2.82 14.82 25.91
C THR A 3 2.04 13.86 25.00
N PRO A 4 2.07 14.03 23.66
CA PRO A 4 1.40 13.10 22.76
C PRO A 4 1.97 11.70 23.02
N ALA A 5 1.09 10.77 23.40
CA ALA A 5 1.48 9.38 23.54
C ALA A 5 2.04 8.90 22.20
N THR A 6 3.13 8.14 22.22
CA THR A 6 3.72 7.46 21.06
C THR A 6 2.78 6.36 20.58
N SER A 7 1.65 6.75 20.00
CA SER A 7 0.70 5.82 19.40
C SER A 7 1.30 5.26 18.12
N ALA A 8 1.25 3.94 17.97
CA ALA A 8 1.55 3.30 16.69
C ALA A 8 0.47 3.58 15.62
N VAL A 9 -0.66 4.17 16.02
CA VAL A 9 -1.73 4.57 15.10
C VAL A 9 -1.35 5.88 14.42
N LEU A 10 -1.30 5.86 13.08
CA LEU A 10 -1.19 7.07 12.27
C LEU A 10 -2.55 7.79 12.27
N TYR A 11 -2.83 8.55 13.32
CA TYR A 11 -4.03 9.36 13.39
C TYR A 11 -4.09 10.41 12.27
N ARG A 12 -5.30 10.81 11.87
CA ARG A 12 -5.52 11.87 10.87
C ARG A 12 -4.83 13.18 11.23
N SER A 13 -4.61 13.42 12.52
CA SER A 13 -3.73 14.47 13.05
C SER A 13 -2.85 13.86 14.13
N LEU A 14 -1.53 14.04 14.00
CA LEU A 14 -0.55 13.59 14.98
C LEU A 14 -0.47 14.49 16.22
N ASN A 15 -1.13 15.64 16.16
CA ASN A 15 -1.07 16.66 17.22
C ASN A 15 -2.35 16.69 18.08
N ILE A 16 -3.30 15.78 17.83
CA ILE A 16 -4.57 15.71 18.54
C ILE A 16 -4.62 14.40 19.33
N ASN A 17 -4.85 14.51 20.63
CA ASN A 17 -5.19 13.37 21.47
C ASN A 17 -6.69 13.10 21.35
N PHE A 18 -7.07 11.98 20.75
CA PHE A 18 -8.47 11.59 20.59
C PHE A 18 -9.01 10.94 21.88
N PRO A 19 -10.22 11.27 22.34
CA PRO A 19 -10.87 10.56 23.43
C PRO A 19 -11.08 9.07 23.08
N GLN A 20 -10.80 8.17 24.01
CA GLN A 20 -11.01 6.75 23.79
C GLN A 20 -12.49 6.39 23.95
N ILE A 21 -13.03 5.65 22.97
CA ILE A 21 -14.37 5.05 23.04
C ILE A 21 -14.21 3.64 23.61
N ILE A 22 -15.01 3.31 24.63
CA ILE A 22 -15.02 1.99 25.31
C ILE A 22 -16.27 1.16 25.00
N GLY A 23 -17.28 1.76 24.37
CA GLY A 23 -18.50 1.06 23.98
C GLY A 23 -19.46 1.92 23.17
N GLY A 24 -20.53 1.30 22.69
CA GLY A 24 -21.62 1.98 21.99
C GLY A 24 -22.95 1.27 22.29
N GLU A 25 -24.01 2.06 22.42
CA GLU A 25 -25.35 1.58 22.75
C GLU A 25 -26.40 2.48 22.09
N GLY A 26 -27.21 1.91 21.19
CA GLY A 26 -28.19 2.67 20.43
C GLY A 26 -27.53 3.83 19.68
N ASN A 27 -28.01 5.05 19.87
CA ASN A 27 -27.46 6.23 19.19
C ASN A 27 -26.25 6.85 19.91
N TYR A 28 -25.70 6.19 20.94
CA TYR A 28 -24.65 6.76 21.79
C TYR A 28 -23.32 6.00 21.66
N VAL A 29 -22.22 6.75 21.75
CA VAL A 29 -20.89 6.21 22.04
C VAL A 29 -20.50 6.56 23.47
N ILE A 30 -19.80 5.65 24.14
CA ILE A 30 -19.41 5.77 25.54
C ILE A 30 -17.90 6.00 25.60
N LEU A 31 -17.49 7.13 26.16
CA LEU A 31 -16.08 7.47 26.34
C LEU A 31 -15.52 6.80 27.61
N GLU A 32 -14.20 6.66 27.66
CA GLU A 32 -13.47 6.12 28.84
C GLU A 32 -13.76 6.87 30.15
N ASP A 33 -14.11 8.16 30.07
CA ASP A 33 -14.47 8.99 31.23
C ASP A 33 -15.95 8.88 31.64
N GLY A 34 -16.68 7.94 31.04
CA GLY A 34 -18.08 7.66 31.32
C GLY A 34 -19.08 8.60 30.64
N ARG A 35 -18.64 9.60 29.85
CA ARG A 35 -19.58 10.42 29.07
C ARG A 35 -20.24 9.58 27.97
N ARG A 36 -21.57 9.67 27.91
CA ARG A 36 -22.38 9.18 26.79
C ARG A 36 -22.53 10.33 25.79
N ILE A 37 -21.98 10.15 24.61
CA ILE A 37 -22.03 11.13 23.52
C ILE A 37 -23.06 10.67 22.50
N LEU A 38 -24.07 11.49 22.22
CA LEU A 38 -25.02 11.24 21.14
C LEU A 38 -24.25 11.29 19.81
N ASP A 39 -24.19 10.17 19.09
CA ASP A 39 -23.57 10.11 17.77
C ASP A 39 -24.53 10.63 16.70
N ALA A 40 -24.78 11.94 16.74
CA ALA A 40 -25.64 12.63 15.79
C ALA A 40 -25.00 12.78 14.40
N SER A 41 -23.90 12.08 14.14
CA SER A 41 -23.24 12.00 12.84
C SER A 41 -23.20 10.58 12.26
N GLY A 42 -23.40 9.55 13.09
CA GLY A 42 -23.08 8.16 12.76
C GLY A 42 -21.60 7.96 12.38
N GLY A 43 -20.69 8.75 12.95
CA GLY A 43 -19.31 8.91 12.46
C GLY A 43 -19.25 9.55 11.07
N ALA A 44 -18.73 8.85 10.06
CA ALA A 44 -18.76 9.32 8.67
C ALA A 44 -20.13 9.04 7.99
N ALA A 45 -21.23 9.17 8.73
CA ALA A 45 -22.59 8.74 8.39
C ALA A 45 -22.73 7.23 8.14
N VAL A 46 -22.11 6.38 8.95
CA VAL A 46 -22.09 4.93 8.77
C VAL A 46 -23.13 4.23 9.66
N ALA A 47 -23.22 4.60 10.93
CA ALA A 47 -24.01 3.89 11.95
C ALA A 47 -25.53 4.20 11.86
N CYS A 48 -26.20 3.71 10.81
CA CYS A 48 -27.59 4.12 10.51
C CYS A 48 -28.66 3.52 11.41
N ILE A 49 -28.40 2.41 12.10
CA ILE A 49 -29.33 1.77 13.05
C ILE A 49 -28.81 1.83 14.50
N GLY A 50 -27.80 2.67 14.74
CA GLY A 50 -27.11 2.73 16.03
C GLY A 50 -26.18 1.54 16.28
N HIS A 51 -25.61 1.51 17.48
CA HIS A 51 -24.62 0.57 17.97
C HIS A 51 -25.27 -0.53 18.83
N GLY A 52 -24.69 -1.72 18.81
CA GLY A 52 -25.05 -2.79 19.74
C GLY A 52 -26.31 -3.60 19.39
N ASN A 53 -26.80 -3.56 18.16
CA ASN A 53 -27.97 -4.33 17.73
C ASN A 53 -27.69 -5.84 17.76
N THR A 54 -28.38 -6.56 18.64
CA THR A 54 -28.17 -7.99 18.86
C THR A 54 -28.52 -8.86 17.66
N ARG A 55 -29.54 -8.49 16.87
CA ARG A 55 -29.90 -9.24 15.65
C ARG A 55 -28.74 -9.32 14.67
N VAL A 56 -28.04 -8.19 14.47
CA VAL A 56 -26.88 -8.13 13.56
C VAL A 56 -25.70 -8.91 14.13
N HIS A 57 -25.44 -8.82 15.45
CA HIS A 57 -24.41 -9.62 16.11
C HIS A 57 -24.67 -11.12 15.95
N ASP A 58 -25.91 -11.56 16.17
CA ASP A 58 -26.31 -12.96 16.05
C ASP A 58 -26.16 -13.46 14.61
N ALA A 59 -26.53 -12.65 13.61
CA ALA A 59 -26.33 -12.97 12.20
C ALA A 59 -24.83 -13.13 11.84
N ILE A 60 -23.97 -12.24 12.34
CA ILE A 60 -22.51 -12.30 12.17
C ILE A 60 -21.95 -13.58 12.81
N VAL A 61 -22.29 -13.86 14.06
CA VAL A 61 -21.81 -15.03 14.80
C VAL A 61 -22.31 -16.32 14.15
N ALA A 62 -23.56 -16.36 13.70
CA ALA A 62 -24.12 -17.51 13.00
C ALA A 62 -23.39 -17.78 11.68
N GLN A 63 -23.08 -16.74 10.90
CA GLN A 63 -22.33 -16.90 9.65
C GLN A 63 -20.89 -17.34 9.91
N LEU A 64 -20.20 -16.76 10.90
CA LEU A 64 -18.84 -17.16 11.29
C LEU A 64 -18.74 -18.64 11.68
N LYS A 65 -19.78 -19.19 12.32
CA LYS A 65 -19.86 -20.62 12.67
C LYS A 65 -20.01 -21.53 11.44
N GLN A 66 -20.54 -21.02 10.33
CA GLN A 66 -20.67 -21.78 9.09
C GLN A 66 -19.40 -21.69 8.25
N ILE A 67 -19.03 -20.48 7.85
CA ILE A 67 -17.81 -20.21 7.09
C ILE A 67 -17.41 -18.74 7.24
N SER A 68 -16.14 -18.50 7.55
CA SER A 68 -15.58 -17.16 7.70
C SER A 68 -15.32 -16.49 6.35
N TYR A 69 -14.74 -17.23 5.40
CA TYR A 69 -14.27 -16.73 4.11
C TYR A 69 -14.66 -17.66 2.95
N CYS A 70 -15.07 -17.08 1.83
CA CYS A 70 -15.41 -17.79 0.61
C CYS A 70 -14.81 -17.05 -0.59
N SER A 71 -14.01 -17.74 -1.41
CA SER A 71 -13.41 -17.15 -2.61
C SER A 71 -14.40 -17.15 -3.77
N THR A 72 -14.77 -15.96 -4.23
CA THR A 72 -15.75 -15.74 -5.32
C THR A 72 -15.27 -16.21 -6.70
N ILE A 73 -14.01 -16.62 -6.84
CA ILE A 73 -13.48 -17.21 -8.07
C ILE A 73 -14.07 -18.61 -8.30
N PHE A 74 -14.32 -19.35 -7.22
CA PHE A 74 -14.70 -20.77 -7.30
C PHE A 74 -16.06 -21.07 -6.67
N TYR A 75 -16.46 -20.27 -5.67
CA TYR A 75 -17.59 -20.59 -4.79
C TYR A 75 -18.47 -19.36 -4.55
N THR A 76 -19.73 -19.61 -4.16
CA THR A 76 -20.67 -18.59 -3.65
C THR A 76 -21.22 -19.03 -2.29
N THR A 77 -21.98 -18.16 -1.64
CA THR A 77 -22.70 -18.47 -0.38
C THR A 77 -24.13 -17.95 -0.46
N ASP A 78 -25.07 -18.67 0.17
CA ASP A 78 -26.49 -18.29 0.22
C ASP A 78 -26.68 -16.85 0.73
N VAL A 79 -25.89 -16.44 1.75
CA VAL A 79 -26.00 -15.11 2.34
C VAL A 79 -25.59 -13.99 1.38
N CYS A 80 -24.60 -14.24 0.51
CA CYS A 80 -24.19 -13.29 -0.52
C CYS A 80 -25.29 -13.17 -1.59
N GLU A 81 -25.80 -14.29 -2.09
CA GLU A 81 -26.89 -14.33 -3.07
C GLU A 81 -28.14 -13.59 -2.56
N ARG A 82 -28.53 -13.86 -1.30
CA ARG A 82 -29.70 -13.23 -0.67
C ARG A 82 -29.53 -11.73 -0.44
N LEU A 83 -28.34 -11.28 -0.06
CA LEU A 83 -28.06 -9.85 0.02
C LEU A 83 -28.18 -9.20 -1.36
N CYS A 84 -27.53 -9.77 -2.37
CA CYS A 84 -27.59 -9.26 -3.74
C CYS A 84 -29.03 -9.20 -4.26
N GLN A 85 -29.85 -10.21 -3.94
CA GLN A 85 -31.26 -10.24 -4.30
C GLN A 85 -32.07 -9.15 -3.59
N GLU A 86 -31.92 -8.98 -2.27
CA GLU A 86 -32.61 -7.92 -1.52
C GLU A 86 -32.27 -6.52 -2.07
N LEU A 87 -31.01 -6.28 -2.45
CA LEU A 87 -30.57 -5.01 -3.03
C LEU A 87 -31.10 -4.78 -4.46
N VAL A 88 -31.26 -5.83 -5.26
CA VAL A 88 -31.86 -5.71 -6.59
C VAL A 88 -33.37 -5.48 -6.47
N ASP A 89 -34.04 -6.20 -5.59
CA ASP A 89 -35.48 -6.09 -5.37
C ASP A 89 -35.88 -4.72 -4.81
N SER A 90 -35.02 -4.08 -4.00
CA SER A 90 -35.25 -2.72 -3.50
C SER A 90 -35.31 -1.67 -4.62
N THR A 91 -34.80 -1.97 -5.82
CA THR A 91 -34.86 -1.07 -6.98
C THR A 91 -36.10 -1.27 -7.85
N HIS A 92 -37.04 -2.12 -7.43
CA HIS A 92 -38.27 -2.43 -8.16
C HIS A 92 -38.00 -2.92 -9.60
N GLY A 93 -36.92 -3.68 -9.80
CA GLY A 93 -36.56 -4.29 -11.09
C GLY A 93 -35.78 -3.39 -12.06
N ILE A 94 -35.38 -2.19 -11.63
CA ILE A 94 -34.56 -1.27 -12.42
C ILE A 94 -33.13 -1.79 -12.56
N MET A 95 -32.54 -2.25 -11.46
CA MET A 95 -31.21 -2.87 -11.44
C MET A 95 -31.32 -4.39 -11.63
N LYS A 96 -30.27 -5.00 -12.19
CA LYS A 96 -30.27 -6.42 -12.57
C LYS A 96 -29.29 -7.28 -11.77
N ARG A 97 -28.15 -6.72 -11.40
CA ARG A 97 -27.10 -7.41 -10.63
C ARG A 97 -26.48 -6.47 -9.60
N ALA A 98 -26.09 -7.05 -8.48
CA ALA A 98 -25.28 -6.41 -7.46
C ALA A 98 -23.87 -7.00 -7.47
N TYR A 99 -22.87 -6.16 -7.19
CA TYR A 99 -21.47 -6.55 -7.05
C TYR A 99 -20.94 -5.99 -5.72
N ILE A 100 -20.54 -6.87 -4.80
CA ILE A 100 -20.25 -6.53 -3.39
C ILE A 100 -18.75 -6.34 -3.14
N VAL A 101 -18.37 -5.22 -2.53
CA VAL A 101 -16.99 -4.84 -2.17
C VAL A 101 -16.94 -4.31 -0.74
N ASN A 102 -15.77 -3.87 -0.25
CA ASN A 102 -15.58 -3.57 1.18
C ASN A 102 -15.61 -2.06 1.50
N SER A 103 -15.48 -1.20 0.49
CA SER A 103 -15.50 0.25 0.69
C SER A 103 -16.12 1.01 -0.49
N GLY A 104 -16.62 2.22 -0.21
CA GLY A 104 -17.18 3.08 -1.27
C GLY A 104 -16.16 3.48 -2.34
N SER A 105 -14.88 3.62 -1.99
CA SER A 105 -13.82 3.91 -2.97
C SER A 105 -13.62 2.73 -3.92
N GLU A 106 -13.65 1.49 -3.40
CA GLU A 106 -13.63 0.29 -4.24
C GLU A 106 -14.85 0.21 -5.16
N ALA A 107 -16.04 0.55 -4.65
CA ALA A 107 -17.27 0.54 -5.44
C ALA A 107 -17.20 1.55 -6.60
N MET A 108 -16.60 2.73 -6.39
CA MET A 108 -16.42 3.72 -7.45
C MET A 108 -15.38 3.27 -8.49
N GLU A 109 -14.28 2.63 -8.09
CA GLU A 109 -13.34 2.06 -9.07
C GLU A 109 -13.94 0.89 -9.85
N ALA A 110 -14.75 0.05 -9.21
CA ALA A 110 -15.53 -0.98 -9.87
C ALA A 110 -16.51 -0.37 -10.89
N ALA A 111 -17.24 0.69 -10.52
CA ALA A 111 -18.16 1.38 -11.41
C ALA A 111 -17.46 2.01 -12.63
N MET A 112 -16.29 2.62 -12.45
CA MET A 112 -15.46 3.14 -13.56
C MET A 112 -15.06 2.03 -14.53
N LYS A 113 -14.53 0.91 -14.00
CA LYS A 113 -14.11 -0.23 -14.83
C LYS A 113 -15.29 -0.89 -15.52
N MET A 114 -16.43 -1.01 -14.84
CA MET A 114 -17.66 -1.53 -15.40
C MET A 114 -18.16 -0.67 -16.57
N ALA A 115 -18.15 0.66 -16.40
CA ALA A 115 -18.52 1.59 -17.47
C ALA A 115 -17.57 1.51 -18.67
N ARG A 116 -16.26 1.39 -18.43
CA ARG A 116 -15.27 1.21 -19.50
C ARG A 116 -15.48 -0.12 -20.24
N GLN A 117 -15.63 -1.22 -19.50
CA GLN A 117 -15.81 -2.55 -20.08
C GLN A 117 -17.14 -2.65 -20.84
N TYR A 118 -18.20 -1.97 -20.39
CA TYR A 118 -19.47 -1.91 -21.10
C TYR A 118 -19.30 -1.46 -22.55
N TYR A 119 -18.51 -0.42 -22.83
CA TYR A 119 -18.28 0.02 -24.21
C TYR A 119 -17.32 -0.84 -25.01
N LEU A 120 -16.44 -1.59 -24.34
CA LEU A 120 -15.60 -2.58 -25.00
C LEU A 120 -16.41 -3.81 -25.45
N GLU A 121 -17.49 -4.12 -24.74
CA GLU A 121 -18.34 -5.30 -24.98
C GLU A 121 -19.69 -4.98 -25.63
N LYS A 122 -20.04 -3.69 -25.75
CA LYS A 122 -21.19 -3.24 -26.54
C LYS A 122 -21.04 -3.69 -28.00
N ASP A 123 -22.17 -3.92 -28.66
CA ASP A 123 -22.20 -4.24 -30.10
C ASP A 123 -22.82 -3.08 -30.92
N PRO A 124 -22.08 -2.44 -31.85
CA PRO A 124 -20.64 -2.61 -32.07
C PRO A 124 -19.79 -2.00 -30.94
N PRO A 125 -18.54 -2.47 -30.72
CA PRO A 125 -17.67 -1.93 -29.67
C PRO A 125 -17.25 -0.47 -29.90
N GLU A 126 -17.12 0.29 -28.82
CA GLU A 126 -16.72 1.71 -28.80
C GLU A 126 -15.43 1.91 -27.97
N PRO A 127 -14.27 1.43 -28.43
CA PRO A 127 -13.02 1.43 -27.65
C PRO A 127 -12.45 2.82 -27.38
N SER A 128 -12.89 3.86 -28.08
CA SER A 128 -12.51 5.26 -27.82
C SER A 128 -13.05 5.82 -26.50
N ARG A 129 -14.11 5.23 -25.94
CA ARG A 129 -14.72 5.71 -24.69
C ARG A 129 -13.88 5.39 -23.46
N MET A 130 -13.12 6.36 -22.98
CA MET A 130 -12.17 6.22 -21.87
C MET A 130 -12.27 7.34 -20.83
N ARG A 131 -13.02 8.40 -21.13
CA ARG A 131 -13.12 9.61 -20.31
C ARG A 131 -14.33 9.58 -19.39
N PHE A 132 -14.27 10.34 -18.30
CA PHE A 132 -15.37 10.53 -17.37
C PHE A 132 -15.60 12.02 -17.17
N ILE A 133 -16.86 12.42 -17.03
CA ILE A 133 -17.23 13.76 -16.60
C ILE A 133 -17.78 13.64 -15.18
N ALA A 134 -17.27 14.44 -14.25
CA ALA A 134 -17.73 14.49 -12.87
C ALA A 134 -18.08 15.93 -12.47
N ARG A 135 -18.57 16.14 -11.25
CA ARG A 135 -18.84 17.50 -10.76
C ARG A 135 -17.66 18.06 -9.98
N GLU A 136 -17.48 19.37 -10.06
CA GLU A 136 -16.69 20.11 -9.09
C GLU A 136 -17.24 19.93 -7.66
N HIS A 137 -16.37 20.01 -6.66
CA HIS A 137 -16.74 19.90 -5.24
C HIS A 137 -17.53 18.61 -4.90
N SER A 138 -17.21 17.49 -5.55
CA SER A 138 -17.74 16.14 -5.25
C SER A 138 -16.76 15.30 -4.43
N TYR A 139 -17.25 14.23 -3.79
CA TYR A 139 -16.44 13.24 -3.09
C TYR A 139 -16.85 11.81 -3.46
N HIS A 140 -15.98 11.11 -4.18
CA HIS A 140 -16.21 9.74 -4.66
C HIS A 140 -15.28 8.69 -4.00
N GLY A 141 -14.38 9.09 -3.09
CA GLY A 141 -13.45 8.19 -2.41
C GLY A 141 -12.04 8.77 -2.27
N ILE A 142 -11.09 7.92 -1.88
CA ILE A 142 -9.69 8.32 -1.62
C ILE A 142 -8.63 7.45 -2.32
N THR A 143 -9.02 6.33 -2.93
CA THR A 143 -8.14 5.59 -3.84
C THR A 143 -7.88 6.42 -5.10
N LEU A 144 -6.80 6.19 -5.84
CA LEU A 144 -6.39 7.09 -6.93
C LEU A 144 -7.50 7.29 -7.98
N GLY A 145 -8.17 6.23 -8.44
CA GLY A 145 -9.24 6.37 -9.43
C GLY A 145 -10.45 7.13 -8.90
N ALA A 146 -10.91 6.79 -7.68
CA ALA A 146 -12.02 7.45 -7.02
C ALA A 146 -11.72 8.93 -6.67
N LEU A 147 -10.48 9.22 -6.23
CA LEU A 147 -10.00 10.57 -5.94
C LEU A 147 -9.90 11.38 -7.23
N SER A 148 -9.48 10.76 -8.35
CA SER A 148 -9.46 11.38 -9.68
C SER A 148 -10.86 11.79 -10.15
N LEU A 149 -11.89 11.00 -9.88
CA LEU A 149 -13.30 11.39 -10.12
C LEU A 149 -13.75 12.54 -9.21
N GLY A 150 -13.40 12.49 -7.93
CA GLY A 150 -13.80 13.51 -6.95
C GLY A 150 -13.37 14.93 -7.33
N GLY A 151 -14.08 15.94 -6.83
CA GLY A 151 -13.81 17.37 -6.99
C GLY A 151 -13.37 18.07 -5.70
N HIS A 152 -13.09 17.34 -4.63
CA HIS A 152 -12.70 17.90 -3.33
C HIS A 152 -11.27 18.46 -3.35
N VAL A 153 -11.16 19.77 -3.56
CA VAL A 153 -9.90 20.51 -3.80
C VAL A 153 -8.79 20.16 -2.79
N THR A 154 -9.02 20.36 -1.50
CA THR A 154 -8.00 20.13 -0.45
C THR A 154 -7.53 18.68 -0.33
N ARG A 155 -8.39 17.69 -0.63
CA ARG A 155 -8.03 16.27 -0.60
C ARG A 155 -7.23 15.85 -1.84
N ARG A 156 -7.44 16.54 -2.97
CA ARG A 156 -6.74 16.27 -4.23
C ARG A 156 -5.37 16.94 -4.32
N ALA A 157 -5.23 18.15 -3.75
CA ALA A 157 -4.08 19.04 -3.97
C ALA A 157 -2.70 18.37 -3.84
N LYS A 158 -2.51 17.50 -2.84
CA LYS A 158 -1.21 16.82 -2.63
C LYS A 158 -0.91 15.70 -3.63
N PHE A 159 -1.92 15.23 -4.35
CA PHE A 159 -1.84 14.06 -5.22
C PHE A 159 -2.08 14.38 -6.68
N GLU A 160 -2.30 15.65 -7.06
CA GLU A 160 -2.62 16.04 -8.45
C GLU A 160 -1.72 15.39 -9.52
N PRO A 161 -0.39 15.30 -9.36
CA PRO A 161 0.48 14.65 -10.35
C PRO A 161 0.26 13.14 -10.53
N MET A 162 -0.49 12.49 -9.63
CA MET A 162 -0.81 11.06 -9.65
C MET A 162 -2.24 10.77 -10.10
N LEU A 163 -3.05 11.81 -10.35
CA LEU A 163 -4.46 11.65 -10.71
C LEU A 163 -4.61 11.39 -12.22
N LEU A 164 -5.65 10.65 -12.59
CA LEU A 164 -5.97 10.29 -13.96
C LEU A 164 -6.36 11.52 -14.80
N ASP A 165 -5.74 11.68 -15.96
CA ASP A 165 -6.01 12.75 -16.93
C ASP A 165 -7.33 12.56 -17.71
N CYS A 166 -7.96 11.39 -17.61
CA CYS A 166 -9.19 11.06 -18.33
C CYS A 166 -10.47 11.60 -17.66
N VAL A 167 -10.36 12.42 -16.62
CA VAL A 167 -11.52 13.00 -15.91
C VAL A 167 -11.59 14.50 -16.15
N SER A 168 -12.73 14.98 -16.67
CA SER A 168 -13.06 16.41 -16.68
C SER A 168 -14.25 16.73 -15.78
N ARG A 169 -14.52 18.03 -15.56
CA ARG A 169 -15.49 18.48 -14.57
C ARG A 169 -16.44 19.53 -15.13
N VAL A 170 -17.66 19.51 -14.58
CA VAL A 170 -18.69 20.53 -14.75
C VAL A 170 -19.10 21.08 -13.39
N SER A 171 -19.77 22.22 -13.40
CA SER A 171 -20.27 22.89 -12.21
C SER A 171 -21.13 21.97 -11.34
N ARG A 172 -21.03 22.19 -10.03
CA ARG A 172 -21.87 21.55 -9.02
C ARG A 172 -23.33 22.04 -9.11
N CYS A 173 -24.25 21.24 -8.59
CA CYS A 173 -25.62 21.68 -8.33
C CYS A 173 -25.71 22.23 -6.90
N PHE A 174 -25.56 23.54 -6.73
CA PHE A 174 -25.63 24.19 -5.43
C PHE A 174 -26.38 25.53 -5.50
N SER A 175 -27.71 25.44 -5.48
CA SER A 175 -28.60 26.58 -5.71
C SER A 175 -28.41 27.75 -4.75
N PHE A 176 -28.01 27.52 -3.49
CA PHE A 176 -27.77 28.58 -2.52
C PHE A 176 -26.61 29.51 -2.93
N ARG A 177 -25.58 28.98 -3.60
CA ARG A 177 -24.39 29.75 -3.99
C ARG A 177 -24.36 30.11 -5.48
N ASP A 178 -24.81 29.20 -6.33
CA ASP A 178 -24.53 29.26 -7.77
C ASP A 178 -25.75 29.61 -8.62
N LYS A 179 -26.96 29.72 -8.02
CA LYS A 179 -28.17 30.17 -8.72
C LYS A 179 -28.18 31.69 -8.83
N HIS A 180 -28.38 32.23 -10.03
CA HIS A 180 -28.38 33.67 -10.23
C HIS A 180 -29.60 34.34 -9.59
N MET A 181 -29.47 35.63 -9.27
CA MET A 181 -30.59 36.43 -8.79
C MET A 181 -31.73 36.42 -9.83
N HIS A 182 -32.93 36.04 -9.41
CA HIS A 182 -34.13 35.84 -10.26
C HIS A 182 -34.11 34.63 -11.22
N GLU A 183 -33.11 33.74 -11.16
CA GLU A 183 -33.12 32.47 -11.90
C GLU A 183 -34.08 31.49 -11.23
N THR A 184 -35.01 30.91 -12.01
CA THR A 184 -35.90 29.84 -11.54
C THR A 184 -35.11 28.54 -11.40
N ASP A 185 -35.59 27.61 -10.58
CA ASP A 185 -34.95 26.29 -10.42
C ASP A 185 -34.85 25.55 -11.77
N SER A 186 -35.88 25.64 -12.61
CA SER A 186 -35.86 25.08 -13.96
C SER A 186 -34.84 25.77 -14.87
N GLY A 187 -34.66 27.09 -14.76
CA GLY A 187 -33.65 27.84 -15.50
C GLY A 187 -32.23 27.44 -15.09
N TYR A 188 -32.01 27.29 -13.78
CA TYR A 188 -30.75 26.82 -13.23
C TYR A 188 -30.39 25.40 -13.70
N VAL A 189 -31.36 24.48 -13.63
CA VAL A 189 -31.18 23.11 -14.14
C VAL A 189 -30.88 23.10 -15.64
N ALA A 190 -31.59 23.91 -16.44
CA ALA A 190 -31.35 24.01 -17.88
C ALA A 190 -29.94 24.51 -18.19
N ARG A 191 -29.42 25.47 -17.41
CA ARG A 191 -28.05 25.96 -17.53
C ARG A 191 -27.02 24.87 -17.24
N LEU A 192 -27.17 24.14 -16.13
CA LEU A 192 -26.27 23.04 -15.79
C LEU A 192 -26.32 21.89 -16.82
N ALA A 193 -27.50 21.60 -17.37
CA ALA A 193 -27.65 20.60 -18.43
C ALA A 193 -26.96 21.05 -19.73
N GLY A 194 -27.10 22.33 -20.07
CA GLY A 194 -26.42 22.93 -21.22
C GLY A 194 -24.90 22.93 -21.05
N GLU A 195 -24.39 23.16 -19.84
CA GLU A 195 -22.96 23.05 -19.52
C GLU A 195 -22.45 21.61 -19.67
N LEU A 196 -23.18 20.62 -19.16
CA LEU A 196 -22.83 19.22 -19.34
C LEU A 196 -22.79 18.84 -20.82
N ASP A 197 -23.78 19.29 -21.61
CA ASP A 197 -23.82 19.07 -23.06
C ASP A 197 -22.61 19.69 -23.78
N GLN A 198 -22.22 20.91 -23.40
CA GLN A 198 -21.02 21.57 -23.93
C GLN A 198 -19.75 20.83 -23.56
N GLU A 199 -19.66 20.29 -22.35
CA GLU A 199 -18.49 19.53 -21.91
C GLU A 199 -18.33 18.23 -22.68
N PHE A 200 -19.42 17.49 -22.95
CA PHE A 200 -19.41 16.34 -23.85
C PHE A 200 -18.87 16.72 -25.23
N GLN A 201 -19.31 17.84 -25.80
CA GLN A 201 -18.81 18.33 -27.10
C GLN A 201 -17.33 18.71 -27.04
N ARG A 202 -16.89 19.39 -25.97
CA ARG A 202 -15.51 19.87 -25.81
C ARG A 202 -14.50 18.73 -25.72
N VAL A 203 -14.84 17.65 -25.00
CA VAL A 203 -13.91 16.52 -24.80
C VAL A 203 -14.06 15.41 -25.83
N GLY A 204 -15.05 15.51 -26.73
CA GLY A 204 -15.43 14.48 -27.69
C GLY A 204 -16.40 13.48 -27.06
N ALA A 205 -17.67 13.54 -27.44
CA ALA A 205 -18.75 12.75 -26.83
C ALA A 205 -18.53 11.24 -26.98
N GLU A 206 -17.94 10.83 -28.11
CA GLU A 206 -17.52 9.47 -28.45
C GLU A 206 -16.34 8.95 -27.62
N THR A 207 -15.74 9.81 -26.77
CA THR A 207 -14.66 9.43 -25.85
C THR A 207 -15.12 9.30 -24.40
N VAL A 208 -16.36 9.67 -24.07
CA VAL A 208 -16.84 9.69 -22.68
C VAL A 208 -17.58 8.40 -22.34
N CYS A 209 -17.14 7.69 -21.31
CA CYS A 209 -17.86 6.54 -20.76
C CYS A 209 -19.14 6.98 -20.04
N ALA A 210 -18.99 7.93 -19.11
CA ALA A 210 -20.05 8.25 -18.16
C ALA A 210 -19.96 9.67 -17.59
N PHE A 211 -21.12 10.17 -17.18
CA PHE A 211 -21.23 11.27 -16.22
C PHE A 211 -21.47 10.69 -14.81
N VAL A 212 -20.74 11.20 -13.82
CA VAL A 212 -20.76 10.72 -12.44
C VAL A 212 -21.19 11.83 -11.49
N ALA A 213 -22.19 11.56 -10.64
CA ALA A 213 -22.67 12.53 -9.66
C ALA A 213 -23.14 11.86 -8.35
N GLU A 214 -22.98 12.57 -7.22
CA GLU A 214 -23.73 12.26 -5.99
C GLU A 214 -25.12 12.94 -6.07
N PRO A 215 -26.25 12.25 -5.81
CA PRO A 215 -27.54 12.93 -5.73
C PRO A 215 -27.56 14.00 -4.63
N ILE A 216 -27.13 13.64 -3.42
CA ILE A 216 -26.99 14.56 -2.28
C ILE A 216 -25.53 14.55 -1.83
N VAL A 217 -24.85 15.68 -2.00
CA VAL A 217 -23.40 15.79 -1.75
C VAL A 217 -23.14 15.93 -0.26
N GLY A 218 -22.57 14.88 0.33
CA GLY A 218 -22.35 14.82 1.77
C GLY A 218 -21.09 15.52 2.23
N ALA A 219 -19.96 14.85 2.08
CA ALA A 219 -18.69 15.28 2.66
C ALA A 219 -18.18 16.61 2.07
N ALA A 220 -18.31 16.81 0.76
CA ALA A 220 -17.70 17.93 0.05
C ALA A 220 -18.53 19.23 0.07
N LEU A 221 -19.86 19.16 0.21
CA LEU A 221 -20.75 20.34 0.21
C LEU A 221 -21.68 20.45 1.42
N GLY A 222 -21.65 19.49 2.36
CA GLY A 222 -22.48 19.55 3.56
C GLY A 222 -23.96 19.34 3.25
N CYS A 223 -24.29 18.13 2.79
CA CYS A 223 -25.66 17.66 2.57
C CYS A 223 -26.45 18.48 1.52
N VAL A 224 -25.78 18.96 0.45
CA VAL A 224 -26.46 19.69 -0.64
C VAL A 224 -27.31 18.73 -1.46
N PRO A 225 -28.66 18.86 -1.47
CA PRO A 225 -29.51 18.07 -2.33
C PRO A 225 -29.48 18.60 -3.77
N PHE A 226 -29.80 17.74 -4.72
CA PHE A 226 -30.12 18.17 -6.08
C PHE A 226 -31.39 19.04 -6.10
N VAL A 227 -31.47 19.93 -7.07
CA VAL A 227 -32.65 20.78 -7.32
C VAL A 227 -33.68 19.98 -8.15
N PRO A 228 -35.00 20.15 -7.95
CA PRO A 228 -36.00 19.40 -8.71
C PRO A 228 -35.80 19.47 -10.23
N GLY A 229 -35.80 18.31 -10.89
CA GLY A 229 -35.60 18.18 -12.34
C GLY A 229 -34.12 18.00 -12.76
N TYR A 230 -33.18 18.13 -11.83
CA TYR A 230 -31.75 18.05 -12.12
C TYR A 230 -31.32 16.66 -12.59
N LEU A 231 -31.68 15.60 -11.87
CA LEU A 231 -31.19 14.25 -12.19
C LEU A 231 -31.73 13.77 -13.54
N LYS A 232 -33.02 14.02 -13.81
CA LYS A 232 -33.65 13.74 -15.09
C LYS A 232 -32.98 14.52 -16.23
N ALA A 233 -32.65 15.79 -16.01
CA ALA A 233 -31.97 16.61 -17.03
C ALA A 233 -30.55 16.10 -17.32
N MET A 234 -29.75 15.76 -16.31
CA MET A 234 -28.40 15.22 -16.51
C MET A 234 -28.45 13.87 -17.22
N LYS A 235 -29.40 13.00 -16.82
CA LYS A 235 -29.62 11.71 -17.49
C LYS A 235 -29.99 11.90 -18.96
N ALA A 236 -30.88 12.83 -19.28
CA ALA A 236 -31.26 13.11 -20.66
C ALA A 236 -30.05 13.55 -21.52
N VAL A 237 -29.10 14.31 -20.96
CA VAL A 237 -27.84 14.66 -21.64
C VAL A 237 -26.96 13.42 -21.84
N CYS A 238 -26.84 12.55 -20.85
CA CYS A 238 -26.09 11.30 -20.99
C CYS A 238 -26.68 10.41 -22.10
N ASP A 239 -28.01 10.24 -22.08
CA ASP A 239 -28.74 9.45 -23.07
C ASP A 239 -28.57 10.04 -24.49
N LYS A 240 -28.60 11.38 -24.63
CA LYS A 240 -28.32 12.08 -25.91
C LYS A 240 -26.94 11.73 -26.49
N HIS A 241 -25.91 11.64 -25.65
CA HIS A 241 -24.52 11.34 -26.08
C HIS A 241 -24.18 9.85 -26.04
N GLY A 242 -25.16 9.01 -25.69
CA GLY A 242 -24.98 7.57 -25.53
C GLY A 242 -24.06 7.18 -24.36
N ALA A 243 -23.78 8.11 -23.43
CA ALA A 243 -22.97 7.91 -22.24
C ALA A 243 -23.77 7.20 -21.12
N LEU A 244 -23.09 6.58 -20.15
CA LEU A 244 -23.73 6.01 -18.97
C LEU A 244 -23.94 7.07 -17.89
N PHE A 245 -25.04 6.96 -17.14
CA PHE A 245 -25.31 7.79 -15.98
C PHE A 245 -24.98 7.01 -14.68
N ILE A 246 -23.99 7.50 -13.92
CA ILE A 246 -23.54 6.86 -12.68
C ILE A 246 -23.90 7.73 -11.49
N LEU A 247 -24.62 7.15 -10.52
CA LEU A 247 -24.93 7.83 -9.27
C LEU A 247 -24.18 7.21 -8.09
N ASP A 248 -23.40 8.05 -7.41
CA ASP A 248 -22.75 7.72 -6.15
C ASP A 248 -23.71 7.95 -4.99
N GLU A 249 -24.29 6.87 -4.50
CA GLU A 249 -25.20 6.89 -3.35
C GLU A 249 -24.59 6.28 -2.09
N VAL A 250 -23.26 6.10 -2.04
CA VAL A 250 -22.57 5.56 -0.87
C VAL A 250 -22.93 6.33 0.40
N MET A 251 -23.06 7.67 0.31
CA MET A 251 -23.41 8.53 1.44
C MET A 251 -24.86 8.99 1.50
N CYS A 252 -25.65 8.95 0.45
CA CYS A 252 -27.03 9.49 0.51
C CYS A 252 -28.11 8.42 0.40
N GLY A 253 -27.81 7.27 -0.20
CA GLY A 253 -28.76 6.18 -0.40
C GLY A 253 -28.88 5.26 0.81
N MET A 254 -29.55 4.13 0.54
CA MET A 254 -29.98 3.12 1.50
C MET A 254 -30.80 3.73 2.64
N GLY A 255 -31.89 4.44 2.31
CA GLY A 255 -32.93 4.86 3.26
C GLY A 255 -32.70 6.22 3.95
N ARG A 256 -31.47 6.72 3.96
CA ARG A 256 -31.06 7.90 4.75
C ARG A 256 -31.66 9.22 4.27
N SER A 257 -31.84 9.37 2.97
CA SER A 257 -32.51 10.52 2.36
C SER A 257 -34.04 10.46 2.44
N GLY A 258 -34.62 9.44 3.09
CA GLY A 258 -36.06 9.25 3.19
C GLY A 258 -36.67 8.35 2.11
N THR A 259 -35.85 7.89 1.15
CA THR A 259 -36.15 6.84 0.17
C THR A 259 -35.03 5.80 0.19
N TYR A 260 -35.26 4.59 -0.31
CA TYR A 260 -34.20 3.56 -0.35
C TYR A 260 -33.07 4.01 -1.26
N HIS A 261 -33.42 4.50 -2.44
CA HIS A 261 -32.48 5.11 -3.38
C HIS A 261 -32.83 6.59 -3.56
N ALA A 262 -31.84 7.48 -3.50
CA ALA A 262 -32.08 8.92 -3.56
C ALA A 262 -32.66 9.35 -4.93
N TRP A 263 -32.31 8.66 -6.02
CA TRP A 263 -32.90 8.90 -7.34
C TRP A 263 -34.41 8.61 -7.41
N GLU A 264 -35.01 7.86 -6.48
CA GLU A 264 -36.47 7.62 -6.45
C GLU A 264 -37.27 8.89 -6.16
N GLN A 265 -36.63 9.94 -5.67
CA GLN A 265 -37.26 11.23 -5.39
C GLN A 265 -37.58 12.02 -6.67
N GLU A 266 -37.09 11.57 -7.84
CA GLU A 266 -37.36 12.20 -9.13
C GLU A 266 -37.70 11.16 -10.22
N ASP A 267 -38.77 11.41 -10.96
CA ASP A 267 -39.22 10.50 -12.01
C ASP A 267 -38.20 10.38 -13.16
N ASN A 268 -37.97 9.15 -13.62
CA ASN A 268 -37.03 8.83 -14.70
C ASN A 268 -35.57 9.25 -14.41
N ALA A 269 -35.17 9.27 -13.14
CA ALA A 269 -33.81 9.61 -12.72
C ALA A 269 -32.91 8.39 -12.44
N ALA A 270 -33.43 7.16 -12.65
CA ALA A 270 -32.67 5.93 -12.39
C ALA A 270 -31.34 5.88 -13.16
N PRO A 271 -30.22 5.54 -12.50
CA PRO A 271 -28.92 5.45 -13.14
C PRO A 271 -28.71 4.14 -13.89
N ASP A 272 -27.72 4.12 -14.78
CA ASP A 272 -27.26 2.87 -15.40
C ASP A 272 -26.40 2.04 -14.43
N ILE A 273 -25.66 2.71 -13.54
CA ILE A 273 -24.83 2.13 -12.48
C ILE A 273 -25.01 2.97 -11.19
N GLN A 274 -25.27 2.31 -10.07
CA GLN A 274 -25.38 2.95 -8.75
C GLN A 274 -24.33 2.36 -7.81
N THR A 275 -23.67 3.19 -7.00
CA THR A 275 -22.83 2.70 -5.90
C THR A 275 -23.51 2.91 -4.55
N LEU A 276 -23.28 1.95 -3.64
CA LEU A 276 -23.91 1.84 -2.32
C LEU A 276 -22.84 1.60 -1.25
N GLY A 277 -23.12 1.96 -0.01
CA GLY A 277 -22.25 1.70 1.13
C GLY A 277 -22.87 2.24 2.42
N LYS A 278 -22.04 2.51 3.43
CA LYS A 278 -22.44 3.13 4.72
C LYS A 278 -23.70 2.51 5.34
N CYS A 279 -24.89 3.09 5.10
CA CYS A 279 -26.17 2.56 5.57
C CYS A 279 -26.48 1.15 5.06
N LEU A 280 -25.79 0.67 4.02
CA LEU A 280 -25.82 -0.73 3.61
C LEU A 280 -25.46 -1.69 4.75
N GLY A 281 -24.37 -1.42 5.47
CA GLY A 281 -23.85 -2.30 6.53
C GLY A 281 -24.00 -1.76 7.96
N GLY A 282 -24.46 -0.52 8.12
CA GLY A 282 -24.75 0.09 9.43
C GLY A 282 -23.54 0.21 10.38
N GLY A 283 -22.31 0.01 9.89
CA GLY A 283 -21.08 0.07 10.70
C GLY A 283 -20.69 -1.24 11.40
N TYR A 284 -21.45 -2.31 11.20
CA TYR A 284 -21.17 -3.61 11.83
C TYR A 284 -20.05 -4.40 11.13
N GLN A 285 -19.94 -4.25 9.81
CA GLN A 285 -18.85 -4.77 8.98
C GLN A 285 -18.56 -3.81 7.80
N PRO A 286 -17.30 -3.74 7.30
CA PRO A 286 -16.97 -2.94 6.11
C PRO A 286 -17.64 -3.52 4.86
N ILE A 287 -18.58 -2.78 4.26
CA ILE A 287 -19.28 -3.20 3.03
C ILE A 287 -19.66 -2.00 2.15
N ALA A 288 -19.62 -2.24 0.85
CA ALA A 288 -20.16 -1.39 -0.19
C ALA A 288 -20.61 -2.26 -1.37
N GLY A 289 -21.25 -1.67 -2.38
CA GLY A 289 -21.68 -2.41 -3.55
C GLY A 289 -21.92 -1.54 -4.77
N VAL A 290 -22.02 -2.20 -5.92
CA VAL A 290 -22.41 -1.60 -7.19
C VAL A 290 -23.65 -2.32 -7.68
N LEU A 291 -24.70 -1.56 -8.01
CA LEU A 291 -25.86 -2.06 -8.74
C LEU A 291 -25.74 -1.67 -10.20
N ALA A 292 -25.93 -2.64 -11.09
CA ALA A 292 -25.85 -2.44 -12.53
C ALA A 292 -27.22 -2.70 -13.17
N SER A 293 -27.64 -1.79 -14.03
CA SER A 293 -28.89 -1.88 -14.78
C SER A 293 -28.87 -3.05 -15.77
N LYS A 294 -30.07 -3.42 -16.24
CA LYS A 294 -30.23 -4.44 -17.28
C LYS A 294 -29.39 -4.15 -18.54
N ARG A 295 -29.34 -2.89 -18.97
CA ARG A 295 -28.56 -2.45 -20.15
C ARG A 295 -27.08 -2.80 -20.03
N VAL A 296 -26.48 -2.57 -18.86
CA VAL A 296 -25.05 -2.85 -18.63
C VAL A 296 -24.80 -4.35 -18.59
N ILE A 297 -25.64 -5.10 -17.87
CA ILE A 297 -25.49 -6.55 -17.73
C ILE A 297 -25.70 -7.29 -19.05
N GLU A 298 -26.68 -6.88 -19.87
CA GLU A 298 -26.91 -7.49 -21.18
C GLU A 298 -25.72 -7.32 -22.13
N ALA A 299 -24.96 -6.22 -22.02
CA ALA A 299 -23.74 -6.03 -22.81
C ALA A 299 -22.67 -7.06 -22.41
N PHE A 300 -22.50 -7.32 -21.11
CA PHE A 300 -21.57 -8.36 -20.64
C PHE A 300 -22.03 -9.76 -21.01
N GLU A 301 -23.31 -10.08 -20.86
CA GLU A 301 -23.86 -11.39 -21.23
C GLU A 301 -23.68 -11.70 -22.72
N LYS A 302 -23.78 -10.68 -23.59
CA LYS A 302 -23.54 -10.82 -25.04
C LYS A 302 -22.05 -10.76 -25.42
N GLY A 303 -21.23 -10.12 -24.60
CA GLY A 303 -19.80 -9.97 -24.78
C GLY A 303 -19.01 -11.16 -24.23
N THR A 304 -18.17 -10.91 -23.22
CA THR A 304 -17.29 -11.95 -22.65
C THR A 304 -17.98 -12.82 -21.60
N GLY A 305 -19.16 -12.41 -21.11
CA GLY A 305 -19.86 -13.04 -20.00
C GLY A 305 -19.21 -12.80 -18.64
N SER A 306 -18.23 -11.89 -18.54
CA SER A 306 -17.43 -11.69 -17.33
C SER A 306 -17.19 -10.21 -17.03
N PHE A 307 -17.09 -9.84 -15.75
CA PHE A 307 -16.62 -8.52 -15.35
C PHE A 307 -15.17 -8.63 -14.84
N VAL A 308 -14.22 -7.93 -15.48
CA VAL A 308 -12.79 -8.04 -15.16
C VAL A 308 -12.44 -7.10 -14.00
N HIS A 309 -12.90 -7.49 -12.82
CA HIS A 309 -12.61 -6.84 -11.55
C HIS A 309 -12.80 -7.88 -10.45
N GLY A 310 -11.79 -8.08 -9.61
CA GLY A 310 -11.83 -9.06 -8.53
C GLY A 310 -10.97 -8.63 -7.36
N HIS A 311 -11.45 -8.85 -6.14
CA HIS A 311 -10.75 -8.53 -4.89
C HIS A 311 -10.74 -9.75 -3.96
N THR A 312 -9.70 -9.89 -3.15
CA THR A 312 -9.55 -11.02 -2.23
C THR A 312 -10.74 -11.16 -1.27
N TYR A 313 -11.28 -10.06 -0.74
CA TYR A 313 -12.40 -10.07 0.20
C TYR A 313 -13.75 -9.69 -0.44
N GLN A 314 -13.87 -9.78 -1.76
CA GLN A 314 -15.13 -9.53 -2.45
C GLN A 314 -16.22 -10.50 -1.96
N GLY A 315 -17.44 -10.01 -1.75
CA GLY A 315 -18.57 -10.86 -1.35
C GLY A 315 -18.35 -11.62 -0.03
N HIS A 316 -17.55 -11.07 0.89
CA HIS A 316 -17.18 -11.74 2.14
C HIS A 316 -18.44 -12.19 2.94
N PRO A 317 -18.60 -13.49 3.29
CA PRO A 317 -19.86 -14.00 3.82
C PRO A 317 -20.32 -13.31 5.11
N VAL A 318 -19.42 -13.07 6.05
CA VAL A 318 -19.72 -12.41 7.34
C VAL A 318 -20.20 -10.98 7.14
N THR A 319 -19.60 -10.29 6.18
CA THR A 319 -19.95 -8.93 5.79
C THR A 319 -21.33 -8.88 5.16
N CYS A 320 -21.62 -9.86 4.29
CA CYS A 320 -22.94 -10.00 3.67
C CYS A 320 -24.03 -10.32 4.69
N ALA A 321 -23.74 -11.17 5.69
CA ALA A 321 -24.67 -11.49 6.77
C ALA A 321 -25.05 -10.26 7.60
N ALA A 322 -24.05 -9.45 7.97
CA ALA A 322 -24.28 -8.21 8.69
C ALA A 322 -25.18 -7.25 7.90
N ALA A 323 -24.83 -7.00 6.63
CA ALA A 323 -25.57 -6.08 5.77
C ALA A 323 -27.00 -6.58 5.48
N LEU A 324 -27.18 -7.88 5.22
CA LEU A 324 -28.49 -8.46 4.99
C LEU A 324 -29.40 -8.26 6.21
N GLU A 325 -28.88 -8.47 7.42
CA GLU A 325 -29.67 -8.26 8.63
C GLU A 325 -29.97 -6.78 8.87
N VAL A 326 -29.04 -5.86 8.59
CA VAL A 326 -29.30 -4.42 8.61
C VAL A 326 -30.43 -4.05 7.64
N GLN A 327 -30.40 -4.55 6.40
CA GLN A 327 -31.45 -4.25 5.41
C GLN A 327 -32.82 -4.82 5.80
N LYS A 328 -32.85 -6.02 6.39
CA LYS A 328 -34.10 -6.57 6.96
C LYS A 328 -34.64 -5.71 8.09
N ILE A 329 -33.80 -5.28 9.03
CA ILE A 329 -34.19 -4.37 10.12
C ILE A 329 -34.79 -3.09 9.52
N MET A 330 -34.12 -2.48 8.54
CA MET A 330 -34.62 -1.28 7.89
C MET A 330 -36.02 -1.45 7.29
N ARG A 331 -36.28 -2.60 6.68
CA ARG A 331 -37.57 -2.93 6.06
C ARG A 331 -38.64 -3.27 7.10
N GLU A 332 -38.36 -4.23 7.97
CA GLU A 332 -39.29 -4.77 8.99
C GLU A 332 -39.70 -3.69 9.99
N ASP A 333 -38.74 -2.86 10.42
CA ASP A 333 -38.99 -1.80 11.39
C ASP A 333 -39.48 -0.51 10.73
N ASN A 334 -39.71 -0.51 9.41
CA ASN A 334 -40.19 0.64 8.62
C ASN A 334 -39.33 1.90 8.83
N LEU A 335 -37.99 1.73 8.85
CA LEU A 335 -37.07 2.80 9.20
C LEU A 335 -37.03 3.90 8.13
N VAL A 336 -37.19 3.57 6.85
CA VAL A 336 -37.19 4.58 5.76
C VAL A 336 -38.38 5.54 5.90
N GLN A 337 -39.56 5.02 6.21
CA GLN A 337 -40.75 5.83 6.48
C GLN A 337 -40.55 6.67 7.75
N ASN A 338 -39.89 6.13 8.77
CA ASN A 338 -39.54 6.88 9.96
C ASN A 338 -38.56 8.03 9.66
N VAL A 339 -37.55 7.80 8.80
CA VAL A 339 -36.61 8.83 8.33
C VAL A 339 -37.34 9.98 7.68
N SER A 340 -38.32 9.70 6.81
CA SER A 340 -39.10 10.75 6.17
C SER A 340 -39.86 11.60 7.21
N LYS A 341 -40.52 10.95 8.17
CA LYS A 341 -41.27 11.63 9.26
C LYS A 341 -40.35 12.45 10.17
N MET A 342 -39.30 11.83 10.70
CA MET A 342 -38.36 12.48 11.62
C MET A 342 -37.51 13.53 10.92
N GLY A 343 -37.21 13.33 9.63
CA GLY A 343 -36.57 14.32 8.77
C GLY A 343 -37.38 15.60 8.62
N GLY A 344 -38.69 15.47 8.42
CA GLY A 344 -39.61 16.62 8.42
C GLY A 344 -39.59 17.37 9.74
N LEU A 345 -39.64 16.66 10.87
CA LEU A 345 -39.54 17.26 12.21
C LEU A 345 -38.20 17.97 12.42
N LEU A 346 -37.08 17.31 12.10
CA LEU A 346 -35.74 17.88 12.25
C LEU A 346 -35.59 19.15 11.40
N SER A 347 -36.03 19.12 10.14
CA SER A 347 -36.02 20.28 9.26
C SER A 347 -36.77 21.47 9.86
N ALA A 348 -38.00 21.22 10.34
CA ALA A 348 -38.83 22.25 10.95
C ALA A 348 -38.15 22.87 12.18
N ARG A 349 -37.59 22.05 13.07
CA ARG A 349 -36.90 22.52 14.29
C ARG A 349 -35.61 23.27 14.00
N LEU A 350 -34.78 22.79 13.07
CA LEU A 350 -33.57 23.49 12.67
C LEU A 350 -33.89 24.87 12.10
N LYS A 351 -34.91 24.96 11.24
CA LYS A 351 -35.34 26.24 10.66
C LYS A 351 -35.93 27.16 11.74
N GLU A 352 -36.84 26.68 12.56
CA GLU A 352 -37.45 27.45 13.65
C GLU A 352 -36.39 28.11 14.56
N LEU A 353 -35.36 27.35 14.94
CA LEU A 353 -34.33 27.81 15.89
C LEU A 353 -33.22 28.65 15.25
N LEU A 354 -32.78 28.30 14.04
CA LEU A 354 -31.52 28.81 13.49
C LEU A 354 -31.69 29.68 12.24
N ILE A 355 -32.85 29.66 11.58
CA ILE A 355 -33.01 30.39 10.30
C ILE A 355 -32.84 31.89 10.47
N ASN A 356 -33.04 32.46 11.67
CA ASN A 356 -32.88 33.90 11.92
C ASN A 356 -31.51 34.26 12.53
N HIS A 357 -30.62 33.29 12.73
CA HIS A 357 -29.29 33.53 13.27
C HIS A 357 -28.43 34.34 12.27
N PRO A 358 -27.70 35.38 12.69
CA PRO A 358 -26.93 36.24 11.79
C PRO A 358 -25.77 35.51 11.09
N ASN A 359 -25.30 34.41 11.67
CA ASN A 359 -24.20 33.60 11.12
C ASN A 359 -24.65 32.30 10.43
N VAL A 360 -25.95 32.11 10.19
CA VAL A 360 -26.47 30.95 9.45
C VAL A 360 -26.89 31.41 8.05
N GLY A 361 -26.23 30.86 7.04
CA GLY A 361 -26.50 31.18 5.63
C GLY A 361 -27.54 30.26 5.02
N ASP A 362 -27.44 28.95 5.29
CA ASP A 362 -28.32 27.95 4.69
C ASP A 362 -28.52 26.73 5.62
N ILE A 363 -29.73 26.15 5.56
CA ILE A 363 -30.13 24.94 6.28
C ILE A 363 -30.81 24.02 5.28
N ARG A 364 -30.16 22.90 4.96
CA ARG A 364 -30.50 22.07 3.80
C ARG A 364 -30.26 20.59 4.07
N GLY A 365 -30.96 19.73 3.32
CA GLY A 365 -30.87 18.29 3.48
C GLY A 365 -32.12 17.55 3.00
N SER A 366 -32.10 16.23 3.16
CA SER A 366 -33.25 15.35 2.89
C SER A 366 -33.23 14.17 3.87
N GLY A 367 -34.39 13.65 4.24
CA GLY A 367 -34.52 12.63 5.30
C GLY A 367 -33.87 13.11 6.60
N LEU A 368 -32.98 12.31 7.19
CA LEU A 368 -32.19 12.68 8.38
C LEU A 368 -30.78 13.17 8.04
N PHE A 369 -30.53 13.52 6.79
CA PHE A 369 -29.22 13.96 6.31
C PHE A 369 -29.19 15.47 6.07
N TRP A 370 -28.79 16.23 7.10
CA TRP A 370 -28.89 17.70 7.11
C TRP A 370 -27.56 18.40 7.31
N GLY A 371 -27.43 19.59 6.74
CA GLY A 371 -26.28 20.46 6.85
C GLY A 371 -26.69 21.88 7.23
N ILE A 372 -25.81 22.54 7.99
CA ILE A 372 -25.97 23.94 8.39
C ILE A 372 -24.72 24.70 7.95
N GLU A 373 -24.93 25.65 7.05
CA GLU A 373 -23.87 26.50 6.54
C GLU A 373 -23.70 27.76 7.38
N PHE A 374 -22.50 27.94 7.92
CA PHE A 374 -22.16 29.13 8.69
C PHE A 374 -21.46 30.18 7.83
N VAL A 375 -21.89 31.44 7.98
CA VAL A 375 -21.39 32.58 7.22
C VAL A 375 -21.01 33.73 8.15
N ALA A 376 -19.96 34.47 7.79
CA ALA A 376 -19.54 35.66 8.52
C ALA A 376 -20.52 36.83 8.31
N ASP A 377 -21.12 36.90 7.12
CA ASP A 377 -22.18 37.86 6.79
C ASP A 377 -23.25 37.16 5.95
N ARG A 378 -24.48 37.15 6.48
CA ARG A 378 -25.65 36.53 5.86
C ARG A 378 -26.18 37.31 4.65
N THR A 379 -26.01 38.63 4.61
CA THR A 379 -26.53 39.44 3.49
C THR A 379 -25.73 39.15 2.22
N THR A 380 -24.42 38.97 2.36
CA THR A 380 -23.49 38.71 1.26
C THR A 380 -23.16 37.23 1.09
N ASN A 381 -23.66 36.35 1.96
CA ASN A 381 -23.29 34.94 2.07
C ASN A 381 -21.77 34.70 2.18
N LYS A 382 -21.06 35.69 2.75
CA LYS A 382 -19.61 35.66 2.89
C LYS A 382 -19.20 34.56 3.88
N PRO A 383 -18.42 33.55 3.46
CA PRO A 383 -17.98 32.48 4.35
C PRO A 383 -17.01 32.98 5.43
N PHE A 384 -16.91 32.22 6.53
CA PHE A 384 -15.86 32.45 7.53
C PHE A 384 -14.49 32.01 7.00
N PRO A 385 -13.41 32.77 7.25
CA PRO A 385 -12.07 32.33 6.89
C PRO A 385 -11.73 31.00 7.59
N SER A 386 -11.01 30.12 6.88
CA SER A 386 -10.69 28.78 7.36
C SER A 386 -9.94 28.78 8.71
N SER A 387 -9.11 29.80 8.95
CA SER A 387 -8.39 30.02 10.20
C SER A 387 -9.29 30.25 11.42
N SER A 388 -10.56 30.64 11.23
CA SER A 388 -11.51 30.80 12.34
C SER A 388 -11.95 29.46 12.95
N GLY A 389 -11.73 28.33 12.27
CA GLY A 389 -11.98 27.00 12.82
C GLY A 389 -13.43 26.70 13.23
N VAL A 390 -14.42 27.47 12.73
CA VAL A 390 -15.81 27.46 13.23
C VAL A 390 -16.42 26.04 13.27
N ALA A 391 -16.35 25.29 12.17
CA ALA A 391 -16.95 23.95 12.12
C ALA A 391 -16.30 22.97 13.12
N LEU A 392 -14.97 23.01 13.22
CA LEU A 392 -14.24 22.17 14.18
C LEU A 392 -14.52 22.61 15.61
N GLY A 393 -14.56 23.92 15.89
CA GLY A 393 -14.87 24.45 17.21
C GLY A 393 -16.28 24.09 17.68
N ILE A 394 -17.28 24.08 16.79
CA ILE A 394 -18.62 23.58 17.15
C ILE A 394 -18.59 22.08 17.43
N ALA A 395 -17.86 21.29 16.64
CA ALA A 395 -17.71 19.87 16.88
C ALA A 395 -17.03 19.57 18.23
N GLU A 396 -15.95 20.29 18.55
CA GLU A 396 -15.25 20.20 19.84
C GLU A 396 -16.15 20.62 21.00
N LEU A 397 -16.88 21.74 20.86
CA LEU A 397 -17.84 22.20 21.86
C LEU A 397 -18.96 21.17 22.09
N GLY A 398 -19.47 20.55 21.01
CA GLY A 398 -20.49 19.52 21.07
C GLY A 398 -20.09 18.33 21.95
N LEU A 399 -18.81 17.95 21.96
CA LEU A 399 -18.31 16.85 22.79
C LEU A 399 -18.23 17.19 24.30
N THR A 400 -18.35 18.47 24.67
CA THR A 400 -18.27 18.91 26.08
C THR A 400 -19.63 18.87 26.79
N LYS A 401 -19.62 18.89 28.13
CA LYS A 401 -20.85 19.11 28.91
C LYS A 401 -21.29 20.58 28.79
N PRO A 402 -22.59 20.88 28.64
CA PRO A 402 -23.73 19.96 28.76
C PRO A 402 -24.18 19.29 27.44
N TYR A 403 -23.52 19.55 26.30
CA TYR A 403 -24.02 19.18 24.97
C TYR A 403 -23.90 17.68 24.66
N CYS A 404 -22.75 17.06 24.98
CA CYS A 404 -22.48 15.64 24.79
C CYS A 404 -23.00 15.08 23.45
N THR A 405 -22.75 15.77 22.34
CA THR A 405 -23.24 15.43 20.99
C THR A 405 -22.10 15.51 19.99
N ALA A 406 -21.87 14.41 19.27
CA ALA A 406 -20.94 14.34 18.15
C ALA A 406 -21.65 14.72 16.85
N VAL A 407 -20.97 15.53 16.06
CA VAL A 407 -21.45 16.15 14.83
C VAL A 407 -20.32 16.12 13.81
N TYR A 408 -20.64 16.09 12.52
CA TYR A 408 -19.65 15.93 11.48
C TYR A 408 -19.16 17.29 10.97
N PRO A 409 -17.94 17.75 11.30
CA PRO A 409 -17.41 18.97 10.75
C PRO A 409 -17.01 18.75 9.27
N SER A 410 -17.36 19.70 8.40
CA SER A 410 -16.90 19.76 7.01
C SER A 410 -16.23 21.11 6.74
N SER A 411 -15.36 21.16 5.75
CA SER A 411 -14.83 22.42 5.25
C SER A 411 -14.58 22.35 3.76
N GLY A 412 -14.66 23.51 3.11
CA GLY A 412 -14.40 23.70 1.71
C GLY A 412 -15.62 23.79 0.80
N THR A 413 -16.76 24.25 1.29
CA THR A 413 -18.02 24.22 0.51
C THR A 413 -18.22 25.44 -0.38
N ALA A 414 -17.74 26.63 0.01
CA ALA A 414 -17.89 27.84 -0.79
C ALA A 414 -16.91 27.85 -1.98
N ASP A 415 -15.63 27.68 -1.67
CA ASP A 415 -14.47 27.88 -2.55
C ASP A 415 -13.47 26.69 -2.52
N GLY A 416 -13.86 25.57 -1.92
CA GLY A 416 -12.95 24.44 -1.72
C GLY A 416 -12.12 24.50 -0.43
N THR A 417 -12.15 25.60 0.34
CA THR A 417 -11.32 25.78 1.56
C THR A 417 -12.04 26.24 2.86
N GLN A 418 -13.26 26.80 2.82
CA GLN A 418 -13.94 27.41 4.00
C GLN A 418 -15.12 26.59 4.61
N SER A 419 -15.35 26.70 5.94
CA SER A 419 -15.98 25.68 6.83
C SER A 419 -17.53 25.60 6.90
N ILE A 420 -18.09 24.38 7.14
CA ILE A 420 -19.53 24.05 7.36
C ILE A 420 -19.70 22.90 8.38
N MET A 421 -20.90 22.75 8.97
CA MET A 421 -21.23 21.61 9.82
C MET A 421 -22.33 20.72 9.20
N ALA A 422 -22.18 19.41 9.29
CA ALA A 422 -23.20 18.43 8.91
C ALA A 422 -23.68 17.62 10.14
N VAL A 423 -24.98 17.32 10.18
CA VAL A 423 -25.64 16.54 11.24
C VAL A 423 -26.43 15.41 10.55
N GLY A 424 -26.17 14.17 10.95
CA GLY A 424 -26.84 12.98 10.46
C GLY A 424 -27.25 12.05 11.60
N LEU A 425 -28.53 12.08 11.99
CA LEU A 425 -29.03 11.26 13.10
C LEU A 425 -29.20 9.79 12.67
N SER A 426 -28.83 8.86 13.56
CA SER A 426 -29.02 7.41 13.39
C SER A 426 -30.47 6.99 13.71
N ASN A 427 -31.02 6.06 12.91
CA ASN A 427 -32.37 5.51 13.03
C ASN A 427 -32.40 4.27 13.90
N GLY A 428 -32.37 4.44 15.22
CA GLY A 428 -32.74 3.39 16.16
C GLY A 428 -34.23 3.45 16.48
N ARG A 429 -34.98 2.36 16.27
CA ARG A 429 -36.25 2.10 16.98
C ARG A 429 -35.91 1.24 18.20
N HIS A 430 -36.00 1.81 19.39
CA HIS A 430 -36.14 1.05 20.63
C HIS A 430 -36.92 1.87 21.65
N ALA A 431 -37.52 1.15 22.60
CA ALA A 431 -38.55 1.48 23.59
C ALA A 431 -38.26 2.64 24.57
N ALA A 432 -37.41 3.60 24.19
CA ALA A 432 -37.13 4.80 24.96
C ALA A 432 -38.18 5.91 24.76
N ASP A 433 -39.19 5.75 23.88
CA ASP A 433 -40.23 6.77 23.71
C ASP A 433 -41.27 6.78 24.84
N GLU A 434 -41.44 5.68 25.59
CA GLU A 434 -42.24 5.68 26.82
C GLU A 434 -41.42 6.12 28.04
N GLU A 435 -40.13 5.82 28.08
CA GLU A 435 -39.25 6.23 29.17
C GLU A 435 -38.80 7.69 29.03
N ALA A 436 -38.59 8.21 27.81
CA ALA A 436 -38.35 9.62 27.55
C ALA A 436 -39.63 10.46 27.66
N ARG A 437 -40.83 9.91 27.36
CA ARG A 437 -42.09 10.57 27.72
C ARG A 437 -42.34 10.56 29.22
N ALA A 438 -42.02 9.46 29.91
CA ALA A 438 -42.10 9.40 31.37
C ALA A 438 -41.06 10.30 32.05
N GLU A 439 -39.85 10.42 31.51
CA GLU A 439 -38.82 11.33 32.01
C GLU A 439 -39.13 12.78 31.66
N VAL A 440 -39.73 13.09 30.51
CA VAL A 440 -40.19 14.44 30.14
C VAL A 440 -41.46 14.84 30.91
N ASP A 441 -42.38 13.92 31.20
CA ASP A 441 -43.54 14.18 32.06
C ASP A 441 -43.14 14.26 33.54
N VAL A 442 -42.12 13.51 33.98
CA VAL A 442 -41.51 13.64 35.31
C VAL A 442 -40.64 14.90 35.40
N LEU A 443 -39.96 15.32 34.32
CA LEU A 443 -39.23 16.59 34.25
C LEU A 443 -40.18 17.79 34.16
N ASN A 444 -41.30 17.70 33.44
CA ASN A 444 -42.33 18.74 33.39
C ASN A 444 -43.08 18.83 34.72
N SER A 445 -43.38 17.70 35.37
CA SER A 445 -43.91 17.64 36.76
C SER A 445 -42.93 18.22 37.78
N ARG A 446 -41.62 17.97 37.60
CA ARG A 446 -40.56 18.58 38.42
C ARG A 446 -40.29 20.04 38.06
N LEU A 447 -40.43 20.47 36.81
CA LEU A 447 -40.30 21.88 36.40
C LEU A 447 -41.51 22.69 36.85
N GLU A 448 -42.73 22.16 36.85
CA GLU A 448 -43.90 22.81 37.45
C GLU A 448 -43.77 22.91 38.96
N LYS A 449 -43.27 21.87 39.64
CA LYS A 449 -42.95 21.91 41.07
C LYS A 449 -41.81 22.87 41.38
N THR A 450 -40.78 22.94 40.54
CA THR A 450 -39.66 23.87 40.70
C THR A 450 -40.11 25.29 40.40
N THR A 451 -40.99 25.53 39.43
CA THR A 451 -41.57 26.84 39.11
C THR A 451 -42.54 27.32 40.20
N GLN A 452 -43.30 26.42 40.84
CA GLN A 452 -44.08 26.71 42.05
C GLN A 452 -43.18 26.95 43.26
N LEU A 453 -42.06 26.24 43.38
CA LEU A 453 -41.06 26.45 44.44
C LEU A 453 -40.35 27.80 44.25
N THR A 454 -40.01 28.19 43.01
CA THR A 454 -39.43 29.49 42.67
C THR A 454 -40.43 30.62 42.91
N LYS A 455 -41.72 30.43 42.61
CA LYS A 455 -42.78 31.40 43.01
C LYS A 455 -42.96 31.49 44.52
N LYS A 456 -42.84 30.38 45.27
CA LYS A 456 -42.89 30.37 46.75
C LYS A 456 -41.63 30.98 47.37
N ILE A 457 -40.45 30.76 46.80
CA ILE A 457 -39.18 31.35 47.22
C ILE A 457 -39.17 32.86 46.93
N GLN A 458 -39.70 33.29 45.77
CA GLN A 458 -39.87 34.71 45.46
C GLN A 458 -40.85 35.38 46.45
N ALA A 459 -41.98 34.75 46.78
CA ALA A 459 -42.93 35.25 47.79
C ALA A 459 -42.42 35.17 49.24
N CYS A 460 -41.46 34.29 49.53
CA CYS A 460 -40.76 34.24 50.83
C CYS A 460 -39.66 35.31 50.92
N LEU A 461 -38.93 35.59 49.84
CA LEU A 461 -37.92 36.64 49.77
C LEU A 461 -38.54 38.03 49.93
N THR A 462 -39.70 38.30 49.33
CA THR A 462 -40.44 39.57 49.52
C THR A 462 -40.95 39.75 50.97
N ARG A 463 -41.23 38.64 51.68
CA ARG A 463 -41.57 38.67 53.14
C ARG A 463 -40.33 38.84 54.02
N LEU A 464 -39.21 38.25 53.62
CA LEU A 464 -37.93 38.34 54.35
C LEU A 464 -37.35 39.76 54.25
N GLU A 465 -37.51 40.44 53.11
CA GLU A 465 -37.10 41.85 52.93
C GLU A 465 -37.92 42.81 53.80
N ALA A 466 -39.23 42.56 53.98
CA ALA A 466 -40.07 43.34 54.88
C ALA A 466 -39.72 43.11 56.37
N THR A 467 -39.36 41.88 56.74
CA THR A 467 -39.02 41.52 58.14
C THR A 467 -37.58 41.90 58.50
N GLY A 468 -36.66 41.84 57.54
CA GLY A 468 -35.25 42.18 57.67
C GLY A 468 -34.96 43.69 57.77
N LYS A 469 -35.97 44.55 57.60
CA LYS A 469 -35.88 45.98 57.86
C LYS A 469 -36.13 46.33 59.33
N SER A 470 -36.88 45.49 60.07
CA SER A 470 -37.20 45.71 61.49
C SER A 470 -36.17 45.14 62.46
N VAL A 471 -35.40 44.12 62.06
CA VAL A 471 -34.39 43.46 62.93
C VAL A 471 -33.02 44.16 62.86
N ARG A 472 -32.75 44.89 61.78
CA ARG A 472 -31.49 45.62 61.58
C ARG A 472 -31.30 46.82 62.50
N ASP A 473 -32.39 47.39 63.03
CA ASP A 473 -32.32 48.57 63.89
C ASP A 473 -32.11 48.25 65.39
N VAL A 474 -32.05 46.97 65.78
CA VAL A 474 -31.97 46.59 67.22
C VAL A 474 -30.72 45.76 67.58
N SER A 475 -30.03 45.12 66.63
CA SER A 475 -28.95 44.14 66.95
C SER A 475 -27.51 44.62 66.65
N GLY A 476 -27.28 45.93 66.59
CA GLY A 476 -25.94 46.51 66.34
C GLY A 476 -24.85 46.21 67.39
N PRO A 477 -25.08 46.24 68.71
CA PRO A 477 -23.96 46.35 69.67
C PRO A 477 -23.48 45.03 70.34
N LEU A 478 -23.67 43.84 69.76
CA LEU A 478 -23.28 42.57 70.43
C LEU A 478 -22.40 41.60 69.64
N ASN A 479 -21.98 41.93 68.41
CA ASN A 479 -21.33 40.95 67.51
C ASN A 479 -19.82 41.19 67.23
N GLY A 480 -19.18 42.10 67.96
CA GLY A 480 -17.77 42.47 67.77
C GLY A 480 -16.76 41.59 68.53
N GLU A 481 -17.09 41.17 69.75
CA GLU A 481 -16.16 40.46 70.64
C GLU A 481 -16.07 38.95 70.32
N THR A 482 -17.16 38.32 69.92
CA THR A 482 -17.23 36.86 69.70
C THR A 482 -16.47 36.41 68.44
N LYS A 483 -16.40 37.26 67.41
CA LYS A 483 -15.65 36.98 66.17
C LYS A 483 -14.13 37.03 66.35
N ARG A 484 -13.62 37.78 67.34
CA ARG A 484 -12.18 37.93 67.58
C ARG A 484 -11.56 36.69 68.22
N LEU A 485 -12.29 36.04 69.13
CA LEU A 485 -11.85 34.82 69.82
C LEU A 485 -11.82 33.60 68.89
N GLN A 486 -12.77 33.49 67.97
CA GLN A 486 -12.87 32.33 67.07
C GLN A 486 -11.80 32.33 65.97
N ILE A 487 -11.35 33.52 65.54
CA ILE A 487 -10.24 33.66 64.57
C ILE A 487 -8.89 33.37 65.25
N LEU A 488 -8.74 33.71 66.54
CA LEU A 488 -7.50 33.46 67.28
C LEU A 488 -7.25 31.96 67.53
N GLY A 489 -8.29 31.20 67.87
CA GLY A 489 -8.18 29.75 68.10
C GLY A 489 -7.76 28.98 66.84
N ASN A 490 -8.40 29.25 65.71
CA ASN A 490 -8.09 28.57 64.44
C ASN A 490 -6.67 28.87 63.94
N ASN A 491 -6.11 30.03 64.26
CA ASN A 491 -4.74 30.40 63.89
C ASN A 491 -3.69 29.68 64.76
N ILE A 492 -3.99 29.43 66.04
CA ILE A 492 -3.07 28.73 66.95
C ILE A 492 -2.92 27.26 66.54
N ASP A 493 -4.02 26.58 66.22
CA ASP A 493 -4.00 25.17 65.80
C ASP A 493 -3.25 24.99 64.46
N ALA A 494 -3.37 25.94 63.54
CA ALA A 494 -2.63 25.94 62.28
C ALA A 494 -1.11 26.15 62.46
N VAL A 495 -0.70 26.95 63.46
CA VAL A 495 0.71 27.19 63.79
C VAL A 495 1.34 25.98 64.48
N VAL A 496 0.62 25.32 65.40
CA VAL A 496 1.11 24.09 66.07
C VAL A 496 1.34 22.95 65.07
N ALA A 497 0.39 22.73 64.14
CA ALA A 497 0.56 21.74 63.07
C ALA A 497 1.72 22.06 62.11
N SER A 498 2.06 23.34 61.96
CA SER A 498 3.21 23.79 61.16
C SER A 498 4.55 23.60 61.89
N ILE A 499 4.57 23.70 63.22
CA ILE A 499 5.75 23.48 64.06
C ILE A 499 6.12 21.98 64.14
N GLU A 500 5.13 21.08 64.24
CA GLU A 500 5.40 19.63 64.22
C GLU A 500 5.95 19.14 62.87
N LYS A 501 5.52 19.75 61.76
CA LYS A 501 6.08 19.51 60.42
C LYS A 501 7.55 19.93 60.27
N LEU A 502 8.02 20.87 61.09
CA LEU A 502 9.41 21.36 61.05
C LEU A 502 10.36 20.55 61.94
N ARG A 503 9.86 19.82 62.94
CA ARG A 503 10.68 19.13 63.97
C ARG A 503 11.09 17.70 63.61
N GLN A 504 10.22 16.92 62.97
CA GLN A 504 10.50 15.51 62.62
C GLN A 504 11.74 15.25 61.71
N PRO A 505 12.08 16.09 60.72
CA PRO A 505 13.19 15.77 59.80
C PRO A 505 14.58 15.87 60.46
N ALA A 506 14.73 16.64 61.54
CA ALA A 506 16.00 16.85 62.22
C ALA A 506 16.44 15.63 63.06
N ASP A 507 15.49 14.94 63.71
CA ASP A 507 15.77 13.74 64.53
C ASP A 507 16.01 12.48 63.66
N SER A 508 15.52 12.45 62.41
CA SER A 508 15.72 11.32 61.48
C SER A 508 17.09 11.28 60.78
N LYS A 509 17.91 12.33 60.91
CA LYS A 509 19.17 12.47 60.15
C LYS A 509 20.24 11.46 60.60
N ASP A 510 20.41 11.30 61.91
CA ASP A 510 21.53 10.53 62.49
C ASP A 510 21.35 9.00 62.30
N ASP A 511 20.11 8.51 62.36
CA ASP A 511 19.79 7.10 62.13
C ASP A 511 20.00 6.69 60.66
N GLU A 512 19.61 7.56 59.73
CA GLU A 512 19.77 7.30 58.30
C GLU A 512 21.22 7.47 57.84
N GLU A 513 21.96 8.43 58.41
CA GLU A 513 23.40 8.59 58.14
C GLU A 513 24.21 7.33 58.50
N ASN A 514 23.85 6.64 59.59
CA ASN A 514 24.47 5.37 59.96
C ASN A 514 24.20 4.25 58.93
N ILE A 515 22.99 4.17 58.38
CA ILE A 515 22.63 3.18 57.34
C ILE A 515 23.39 3.46 56.04
N ILE A 516 23.47 4.72 55.61
CA ILE A 516 24.22 5.12 54.40
C ILE A 516 25.72 4.85 54.55
N ARG A 517 26.27 4.96 55.76
CA ARG A 517 27.70 4.68 56.05
C ARG A 517 28.04 3.19 56.02
N GLN A 518 27.09 2.31 56.34
CA GLN A 518 27.30 0.85 56.30
C GLN A 518 27.32 0.28 54.87
N GLY A 519 26.65 0.95 53.94
CA GLY A 519 26.57 0.54 52.53
C GLY A 519 25.51 -0.54 52.25
N PRO A 520 25.11 -0.72 50.98
CA PRO A 520 23.98 -1.55 50.59
C PRO A 520 24.17 -3.05 50.87
N GLU A 521 25.41 -3.55 50.85
CA GLU A 521 25.72 -4.96 51.12
C GLU A 521 25.58 -5.33 52.61
N LYS A 522 25.97 -4.45 53.54
CA LYS A 522 25.93 -4.72 54.99
C LYS A 522 24.63 -4.29 55.66
N ALA A 523 24.02 -3.20 55.20
CA ALA A 523 22.75 -2.72 55.74
C ALA A 523 21.54 -3.55 55.24
N GLY A 524 21.71 -4.32 54.16
CA GLY A 524 20.66 -5.00 53.44
C GLY A 524 19.99 -4.08 52.42
N LEU A 525 19.89 -4.53 51.16
CA LEU A 525 19.47 -3.71 50.02
C LEU A 525 18.13 -3.00 50.25
N SER A 526 17.11 -3.71 50.75
CA SER A 526 15.80 -3.12 51.04
C SER A 526 15.83 -2.05 52.14
N ASN A 527 16.62 -2.27 53.20
CA ASN A 527 16.77 -1.30 54.28
C ASN A 527 17.54 -0.05 53.82
N TYR A 528 18.60 -0.25 53.03
CA TYR A 528 19.38 0.83 52.43
C TYR A 528 18.55 1.69 51.48
N LEU A 529 17.72 1.06 50.63
CA LEU A 529 16.83 1.76 49.70
C LEU A 529 15.73 2.56 50.41
N ASN A 530 15.15 1.99 51.49
CA ASN A 530 14.17 2.69 52.31
C ASN A 530 14.78 3.91 53.02
N SER A 531 16.05 3.82 53.43
CA SER A 531 16.80 4.93 54.02
C SER A 531 16.97 6.09 53.04
N ILE A 532 17.43 5.81 51.81
CA ILE A 532 17.54 6.82 50.74
C ILE A 532 16.19 7.48 50.43
N LYS A 533 15.10 6.69 50.38
CA LYS A 533 13.75 7.22 50.14
C LYS A 533 13.28 8.18 51.23
N ARG A 534 13.56 7.87 52.50
CA ARG A 534 13.23 8.75 53.63
C ARG A 534 14.06 10.04 53.59
N LEU A 535 15.35 9.95 53.26
CA LEU A 535 16.24 11.10 53.07
C LEU A 535 15.77 12.02 51.93
N ASN A 536 15.35 11.48 50.78
CA ASN A 536 14.82 12.27 49.66
C ASN A 536 13.52 12.99 50.02
N LYS A 537 12.60 12.33 50.72
CA LYS A 537 11.36 12.95 51.20
C LYS A 537 11.62 14.05 52.24
N ALA A 538 12.58 13.84 53.13
CA ALA A 538 13.01 14.85 54.10
C ALA A 538 13.63 16.07 53.40
N LEU A 539 14.44 15.84 52.36
CA LEU A 539 15.03 16.89 51.54
C LEU A 539 13.97 17.70 50.78
N GLU A 540 12.98 17.04 50.16
CA GLU A 540 11.88 17.68 49.44
C GLU A 540 11.04 18.58 50.37
N ASN A 541 10.65 18.06 51.53
CA ASN A 541 9.90 18.81 52.56
C ASN A 541 10.69 20.02 53.08
N MET A 542 12.00 19.88 53.24
CA MET A 542 12.89 20.97 53.66
C MET A 542 13.04 22.04 52.56
N GLN A 543 13.15 21.64 51.29
CA GLN A 543 13.23 22.57 50.16
C GLN A 543 11.94 23.37 49.97
N THR A 544 10.77 22.75 50.17
CA THR A 544 9.47 23.45 50.10
C THR A 544 9.27 24.47 51.22
N SER A 545 9.94 24.30 52.37
CA SER A 545 9.84 25.24 53.49
C SER A 545 10.44 26.62 53.20
N ASN A 546 11.39 26.72 52.25
CA ASN A 546 12.04 27.95 51.79
C ASN A 546 12.61 28.87 52.91
N LEU A 547 12.93 28.30 54.08
CA LEU A 547 13.46 29.00 55.24
C LEU A 547 15.00 29.10 55.17
N ARG A 548 15.54 30.31 55.34
CA ARG A 548 16.99 30.56 55.33
C ARG A 548 17.76 29.80 56.43
N ALA A 549 17.10 29.52 57.56
CA ALA A 549 17.64 28.73 58.66
C ALA A 549 17.87 27.24 58.32
N ASN A 550 17.21 26.72 57.27
CA ASN A 550 17.28 25.31 56.88
C ASN A 550 18.35 25.03 55.80
N GLN A 551 19.05 26.06 55.30
CA GLN A 551 20.03 25.91 54.21
C GLN A 551 21.18 24.94 54.56
N GLN A 552 21.65 24.93 55.81
CA GLN A 552 22.71 24.01 56.23
C GLN A 552 22.24 22.55 56.23
N THR A 553 21.04 22.29 56.76
CA THR A 553 20.43 20.95 56.80
C THR A 553 20.10 20.43 55.40
N ILE A 554 19.65 21.31 54.50
CA ILE A 554 19.42 20.98 53.09
C ILE A 554 20.73 20.55 52.42
N SER A 555 21.83 21.27 52.63
CA SER A 555 23.16 20.94 52.09
C SER A 555 23.66 19.58 52.59
N ASP A 556 23.50 19.30 53.89
CA ASP A 556 23.90 18.02 54.48
C ASP A 556 23.07 16.84 53.95
N LEU A 557 21.75 16.99 53.83
CA LEU A 557 20.85 15.98 53.26
C LEU A 557 21.16 15.73 51.78
N GLN A 558 21.45 16.79 51.00
CA GLN A 558 21.90 16.66 49.62
C GLN A 558 23.20 15.86 49.51
N ARG A 559 24.17 16.10 50.41
CA ARG A 559 25.43 15.36 50.46
C ARG A 559 25.20 13.88 50.80
N LEU A 560 24.35 13.57 51.76
CA LEU A 560 24.01 12.20 52.16
C LEU A 560 23.30 11.42 51.04
N VAL A 561 22.30 12.02 50.40
CA VAL A 561 21.60 11.44 49.24
C VAL A 561 22.59 11.17 48.10
N LYS A 562 23.47 12.13 47.79
CA LYS A 562 24.49 11.97 46.75
C LYS A 562 25.43 10.80 47.06
N ASN A 563 25.93 10.71 48.29
CA ASN A 563 26.78 9.61 48.72
C ASN A 563 26.06 8.25 48.67
N GLY A 564 24.78 8.20 49.05
CA GLY A 564 23.96 7.00 48.98
C GLY A 564 23.74 6.52 47.54
N ASN A 565 23.42 7.44 46.62
CA ASN A 565 23.26 7.12 45.20
C ASN A 565 24.57 6.63 44.57
N THR A 566 25.71 7.26 44.86
CA THR A 566 27.02 6.80 44.34
C THR A 566 27.39 5.41 44.86
N GLN A 567 27.08 5.08 46.11
CA GLN A 567 27.30 3.73 46.64
C GLN A 567 26.37 2.69 45.98
N LEU A 568 25.14 3.08 45.64
CA LEU A 568 24.20 2.23 44.92
C LEU A 568 24.70 1.94 43.48
N GLU A 569 25.18 2.96 42.77
CA GLU A 569 25.79 2.83 41.43
C GLU A 569 27.00 1.88 41.46
N ASN A 570 27.88 2.04 42.45
CA ASN A 570 29.04 1.14 42.63
C ASN A 570 28.61 -0.31 42.94
N SER A 571 27.55 -0.50 43.72
CA SER A 571 27.00 -1.83 44.00
C SER A 571 26.37 -2.46 42.76
N PHE A 572 25.72 -1.67 41.91
CA PHE A 572 25.15 -2.11 40.64
C PHE A 572 26.25 -2.56 39.67
N ASP A 573 27.31 -1.76 39.49
CA ASP A 573 28.47 -2.10 38.64
C ASP A 573 29.17 -3.38 39.13
N LYS A 574 29.43 -3.49 40.44
CA LYS A 574 30.09 -4.67 41.02
C LYS A 574 29.28 -5.96 40.81
N LEU A 575 27.97 -5.90 41.01
CA LEU A 575 27.08 -7.06 40.79
C LEU A 575 27.06 -7.45 39.30
N LEU A 576 26.89 -6.48 38.41
CA LEU A 576 26.82 -6.73 36.97
C LEU A 576 28.13 -7.33 36.41
N ARG A 577 29.29 -6.84 36.88
CA ARG A 577 30.61 -7.37 36.51
C ARG A 577 30.86 -8.78 37.04
N SER A 578 30.31 -9.12 38.21
CA SER A 578 30.47 -10.46 38.79
C SER A 578 29.75 -11.56 38.00
N GLU A 579 28.60 -11.21 37.40
CA GLU A 579 27.78 -12.12 36.60
C GLU A 579 28.14 -12.12 35.10
N THR A 580 28.82 -11.07 34.63
CA THR A 580 29.19 -10.94 33.22
C THR A 580 30.55 -11.58 32.95
N PRO A 581 30.61 -12.71 32.22
CA PRO A 581 31.89 -13.29 31.83
C PRO A 581 32.64 -12.38 30.85
N ARG A 582 33.96 -12.55 30.73
CA ARG A 582 34.78 -11.76 29.79
C ARG A 582 34.34 -11.92 28.33
N SER A 583 34.07 -13.16 27.92
CA SER A 583 33.50 -13.51 26.62
C SER A 583 33.01 -14.96 26.65
N ILE A 584 32.18 -15.32 25.68
CA ILE A 584 31.82 -16.72 25.40
C ILE A 584 32.22 -17.09 23.97
N GLU A 585 32.25 -18.39 23.66
CA GLU A 585 32.50 -18.89 22.30
C GLU A 585 31.15 -19.07 21.57
N PRO A 586 30.75 -18.19 20.63
CA PRO A 586 29.40 -18.23 20.05
C PRO A 586 29.13 -19.49 19.24
N LEU A 587 30.14 -20.05 18.58
CA LEU A 587 29.99 -21.26 17.77
C LEU A 587 29.55 -22.46 18.60
N HIS A 588 29.91 -22.53 19.88
CA HIS A 588 29.44 -23.58 20.79
C HIS A 588 27.91 -23.60 20.91
N TYR A 589 27.28 -22.43 20.90
CA TYR A 589 25.84 -22.27 21.06
C TYR A 589 25.12 -22.47 19.74
N ILE A 590 25.65 -21.91 18.64
CA ILE A 590 25.08 -22.05 17.30
C ILE A 590 25.10 -23.51 16.83
N THR A 591 26.26 -24.16 16.90
CA THR A 591 26.42 -25.53 16.35
C THR A 591 25.71 -26.60 17.16
N LYS A 592 25.40 -26.33 18.44
CA LYS A 592 24.69 -27.25 19.33
C LYS A 592 23.23 -26.87 19.54
N ASP A 593 22.74 -25.85 18.84
CA ASP A 593 21.39 -25.31 18.98
C ASP A 593 21.00 -25.02 20.44
N ARG A 594 21.92 -24.37 21.18
CA ARG A 594 21.74 -24.01 22.59
C ARG A 594 21.42 -22.52 22.71
N PRO A 595 20.50 -22.12 23.62
CA PRO A 595 20.21 -20.72 23.86
C PRO A 595 21.44 -20.01 24.46
N PHE A 596 21.63 -18.75 24.10
CA PHE A 596 22.64 -17.89 24.72
C PHE A 596 22.28 -17.60 26.19
N PRO A 597 23.28 -17.43 27.08
CA PRO A 597 23.03 -17.35 28.52
C PRO A 597 22.43 -16.00 28.96
N LEU A 598 21.33 -16.05 29.72
CA LEU A 598 20.73 -14.92 30.43
C LEU A 598 21.45 -14.63 31.76
N LEU A 599 21.26 -13.43 32.31
CA LEU A 599 21.65 -13.13 33.69
C LEU A 599 20.82 -13.96 34.68
N SER A 600 21.40 -14.29 35.83
CA SER A 600 20.68 -15.04 36.87
C SER A 600 19.48 -14.25 37.42
N GLN A 601 18.38 -14.94 37.74
CA GLN A 601 17.15 -14.32 38.25
C GLN A 601 17.36 -13.55 39.57
N ASP A 602 18.28 -14.00 40.43
CA ASP A 602 18.67 -13.29 41.65
C ASP A 602 19.34 -11.95 41.33
N SER A 603 20.23 -11.94 40.34
CA SER A 603 20.92 -10.72 39.91
C SER A 603 19.98 -9.75 39.21
N ILE A 604 19.09 -10.25 38.34
CA ILE A 604 18.03 -9.45 37.70
C ILE A 604 17.17 -8.77 38.76
N SER A 605 16.71 -9.52 39.77
CA SER A 605 15.86 -9.00 40.86
C SER A 605 16.56 -7.87 41.63
N LYS A 606 17.85 -8.02 41.95
CA LYS A 606 18.64 -7.01 42.67
C LYS A 606 18.92 -5.78 41.81
N LEU A 607 19.31 -5.96 40.54
CA LEU A 607 19.60 -4.86 39.60
C LEU A 607 18.34 -4.05 39.28
N SER A 608 17.20 -4.73 39.07
CA SER A 608 15.89 -4.11 38.83
C SER A 608 15.44 -3.29 40.05
N LEU A 609 15.61 -3.85 41.25
CA LEU A 609 15.31 -3.14 42.50
C LEU A 609 16.16 -1.88 42.65
N MET A 610 17.47 -1.94 42.39
CA MET A 610 18.34 -0.76 42.41
C MET A 610 17.90 0.31 41.40
N ASN A 611 17.58 -0.10 40.15
CA ASN A 611 17.16 0.82 39.10
C ASN A 611 15.84 1.54 39.44
N SER A 612 14.83 0.81 39.97
CA SER A 612 13.53 1.39 40.33
C SER A 612 13.61 2.57 41.30
N TYR A 613 14.62 2.60 42.17
CA TYR A 613 14.81 3.67 43.15
C TYR A 613 15.58 4.87 42.60
N VAL A 614 16.52 4.65 41.67
CA VAL A 614 17.27 5.74 41.02
C VAL A 614 16.38 6.50 40.05
N SER A 615 15.61 5.79 39.20
CA SER A 615 14.71 6.42 38.23
C SER A 615 13.55 7.21 38.85
N GLY A 616 13.15 6.89 40.08
CA GLY A 616 12.05 7.58 40.78
C GLY A 616 12.41 8.97 41.31
N ASN A 617 13.69 9.37 41.30
CA ASN A 617 14.18 10.58 42.00
C ASN A 617 14.93 11.60 41.11
N SER A 618 15.12 11.34 39.80
CA SER A 618 15.92 12.22 38.93
C SER A 618 15.20 12.62 37.63
N SER A 619 15.16 13.93 37.35
CA SER A 619 14.69 14.52 36.08
C SER A 619 15.77 14.60 34.99
N SER A 620 16.84 13.81 35.11
CA SER A 620 18.00 13.75 34.20
C SER A 620 18.32 12.31 33.78
N GLU A 621 19.08 12.12 32.69
CA GLU A 621 19.51 10.81 32.14
C GLU A 621 19.89 9.78 33.23
N ASN A 622 19.35 8.56 33.10
CA ASN A 622 19.60 7.46 34.04
C ASN A 622 21.06 6.98 33.96
N SER A 623 21.88 7.29 34.99
CA SER A 623 23.31 6.95 35.06
C SER A 623 23.58 5.44 35.03
N LEU A 624 22.65 4.62 35.52
CA LEU A 624 22.77 3.15 35.54
C LEU A 624 22.73 2.54 34.14
N VAL A 625 22.03 3.18 33.19
CA VAL A 625 21.99 2.74 31.79
C VAL A 625 23.39 2.81 31.16
N LYS A 626 24.16 3.87 31.45
CA LYS A 626 25.53 4.03 30.94
C LYS A 626 26.46 2.96 31.49
N LEU A 627 26.43 2.74 32.81
CA LEU A 627 27.21 1.67 33.47
C LEU A 627 26.88 0.29 32.92
N TYR A 628 25.59 0.01 32.71
CA TYR A 628 25.16 -1.25 32.12
C TYR A 628 25.71 -1.45 30.71
N ALA A 629 25.58 -0.43 29.86
CA ALA A 629 26.08 -0.45 28.49
C ALA A 629 27.60 -0.61 28.41
N GLU A 630 28.36 0.01 29.32
CA GLU A 630 29.82 -0.14 29.39
C GLU A 630 30.26 -1.58 29.67
N VAL A 631 29.62 -2.26 30.62
CA VAL A 631 29.96 -3.64 30.99
C VAL A 631 29.48 -4.62 29.93
N ARG A 632 28.20 -4.54 29.55
CA ARG A 632 27.57 -5.51 28.63
C ARG A 632 27.99 -5.30 27.18
N GLY A 633 28.20 -4.05 26.75
CA GLY A 633 28.70 -3.74 25.42
C GLY A 633 30.13 -4.25 25.17
N ALA A 634 31.00 -4.20 26.19
CA ALA A 634 32.33 -4.79 26.12
C ALA A 634 32.28 -6.32 26.00
N TYR A 635 31.41 -6.98 26.77
CA TYR A 635 31.17 -8.43 26.69
C TYR A 635 30.69 -8.87 25.30
N LEU A 636 29.71 -8.19 24.72
CA LEU A 636 29.21 -8.48 23.37
C LEU A 636 30.32 -8.31 22.32
N SER A 637 31.10 -7.23 22.41
CA SER A 637 32.18 -6.94 21.47
C SER A 637 33.28 -8.03 21.51
N GLN A 638 33.71 -8.41 22.71
CA GLN A 638 34.76 -9.42 22.89
C GLN A 638 34.30 -10.82 22.46
N THR A 639 33.01 -11.12 22.59
CA THR A 639 32.39 -12.38 22.17
C THR A 639 32.31 -12.50 20.64
N LEU A 640 32.09 -11.39 19.93
CA LEU A 640 31.86 -11.38 18.48
C LEU A 640 33.11 -11.17 17.62
N VAL A 641 34.21 -10.66 18.19
CA VAL A 641 35.41 -10.23 17.45
C VAL A 641 36.03 -11.34 16.58
N ASN A 642 36.04 -12.59 17.04
CA ASN A 642 36.62 -13.71 16.30
C ASN A 642 35.81 -14.04 15.03
N LEU A 643 34.48 -13.93 15.10
CA LEU A 643 33.59 -14.17 13.96
C LEU A 643 33.65 -13.03 12.95
N ALA A 644 33.79 -11.79 13.42
CA ALA A 644 34.06 -10.64 12.56
C ALA A 644 35.36 -10.84 11.75
N TYR A 645 36.44 -11.25 12.42
CA TYR A 645 37.72 -11.55 11.78
C TYR A 645 37.65 -12.74 10.81
N ALA A 646 36.95 -13.82 11.18
CA ALA A 646 36.74 -14.98 10.31
C ALA A 646 35.96 -14.63 9.03
N SER A 647 34.97 -13.74 9.13
CA SER A 647 34.16 -13.28 7.98
C SER A 647 35.03 -12.62 6.90
N VAL A 648 35.97 -11.76 7.30
CA VAL A 648 36.88 -11.09 6.36
C VAL A 648 37.89 -12.07 5.75
N ASN A 649 38.44 -12.98 6.54
CA ASN A 649 39.47 -13.91 6.04
C ASN A 649 38.91 -14.98 5.11
N THR A 650 37.70 -15.47 5.35
CA THR A 650 37.04 -16.47 4.51
C THR A 650 36.59 -15.92 3.15
N ALA A 651 36.57 -14.59 2.96
CA ALA A 651 36.35 -13.99 1.64
C ALA A 651 37.54 -14.20 0.69
N LYS A 652 38.77 -14.34 1.21
CA LYS A 652 39.98 -14.51 0.39
C LYS A 652 40.03 -15.91 -0.21
N LYS A 653 39.91 -16.01 -1.53
CA LYS A 653 39.96 -17.29 -2.27
C LYS A 653 41.39 -17.80 -2.48
N LYS A 654 41.52 -19.12 -2.61
CA LYS A 654 42.78 -19.77 -3.04
C LYS A 654 43.11 -19.54 -4.51
N SER A 655 42.09 -19.37 -5.36
CA SER A 655 42.22 -19.04 -6.79
C SER A 655 41.46 -17.73 -7.06
N PRO A 656 42.12 -16.69 -7.61
CA PRO A 656 41.49 -15.39 -7.87
C PRO A 656 40.30 -15.45 -8.85
N ASP A 657 40.34 -16.38 -9.80
CA ASP A 657 39.34 -16.50 -10.88
C ASP A 657 38.14 -17.38 -10.51
N ALA A 658 38.16 -18.02 -9.34
CA ALA A 658 37.06 -18.89 -8.91
C ALA A 658 35.80 -18.08 -8.59
N ILE A 659 34.66 -18.48 -9.14
CA ILE A 659 33.35 -17.88 -8.81
C ILE A 659 33.01 -18.19 -7.35
N TYR A 660 32.52 -17.18 -6.62
CA TYR A 660 32.07 -17.35 -5.25
C TYR A 660 30.91 -18.36 -5.16
N ARG A 661 30.94 -19.22 -4.15
CA ARG A 661 29.88 -20.20 -3.88
C ARG A 661 29.20 -19.87 -2.56
N SER A 662 27.88 -20.03 -2.53
CA SER A 662 27.11 -19.66 -1.36
C SER A 662 27.51 -20.46 -0.11
N GLY A 663 27.50 -19.81 1.05
CA GLY A 663 27.79 -20.43 2.34
C GLY A 663 29.27 -20.66 2.65
N THR A 664 30.17 -20.19 1.79
CA THR A 664 31.63 -20.31 2.00
C THR A 664 32.22 -19.21 2.89
N ASN A 665 31.46 -18.14 3.16
CA ASN A 665 31.90 -17.02 4.00
C ASN A 665 31.35 -17.09 5.43
N GLY A 666 32.14 -16.63 6.40
CA GLY A 666 31.78 -16.64 7.83
C GLY A 666 30.69 -15.63 8.26
N ILE A 667 30.26 -14.71 7.38
CA ILE A 667 29.31 -13.64 7.72
C ILE A 667 27.95 -14.18 8.21
N GLY A 668 27.50 -15.34 7.72
CA GLY A 668 26.26 -15.97 8.18
C GLY A 668 26.32 -16.38 9.66
N MET A 669 27.43 -17.01 10.06
CA MET A 669 27.65 -17.40 11.47
C MET A 669 27.82 -16.17 12.36
N TYR A 670 28.45 -15.11 11.85
CA TYR A 670 28.56 -13.85 12.56
C TYR A 670 27.19 -13.20 12.80
N ALA A 671 26.34 -13.12 11.77
CA ALA A 671 24.99 -12.58 11.88
C ALA A 671 24.11 -13.40 12.83
N GLN A 672 24.16 -14.73 12.76
CA GLN A 672 23.40 -15.61 13.67
C GLN A 672 23.84 -15.46 15.14
N ALA A 673 25.15 -15.31 15.38
CA ALA A 673 25.67 -15.01 16.72
C ALA A 673 25.14 -13.66 17.25
N MET A 674 25.15 -12.63 16.40
CA MET A 674 24.63 -11.31 16.74
C MET A 674 23.13 -11.35 17.07
N GLU A 675 22.33 -12.07 16.26
CA GLU A 675 20.89 -12.20 16.49
C GLU A 675 20.60 -12.77 17.88
N GLY A 676 21.20 -13.92 18.20
CA GLY A 676 20.97 -14.60 19.47
C GLY A 676 21.43 -13.80 20.67
N LEU A 677 22.61 -13.18 20.59
CA LEU A 677 23.16 -12.37 21.68
C LEU A 677 22.36 -11.09 21.92
N PHE A 678 21.94 -10.40 20.86
CA PHE A 678 21.21 -9.13 20.99
C PHE A 678 19.79 -9.35 21.51
N VAL A 679 19.14 -10.43 21.12
CA VAL A 679 17.84 -10.83 21.68
C VAL A 679 17.93 -11.07 23.18
N VAL A 680 18.91 -11.86 23.62
CA VAL A 680 19.12 -12.16 25.04
C VAL A 680 19.47 -10.89 25.81
N GLU A 681 20.24 -9.98 25.21
CA GLU A 681 20.56 -8.70 25.82
C GLU A 681 19.32 -7.80 25.97
N TYR A 682 18.45 -7.76 24.96
CA TYR A 682 17.19 -7.03 25.03
C TYR A 682 16.28 -7.57 26.15
N GLU A 683 16.24 -8.90 26.34
CA GLU A 683 15.50 -9.52 27.42
C GLU A 683 16.06 -9.15 28.80
N ASN A 684 17.40 -9.17 28.98
CA ASN A 684 18.03 -8.68 30.20
C ASN A 684 17.65 -7.21 30.50
N ILE A 685 17.68 -6.35 29.47
CA ILE A 685 17.31 -4.94 29.60
C ILE A 685 15.85 -4.77 30.01
N CYS A 686 14.93 -5.51 29.38
CA CYS A 686 13.49 -5.46 29.70
C CYS A 686 13.21 -5.86 31.16
N ASN A 687 14.00 -6.78 31.71
CA ASN A 687 13.85 -7.26 33.08
C ASN A 687 14.49 -6.33 34.14
N ILE A 688 15.46 -5.50 33.76
CA ILE A 688 16.20 -4.61 34.68
C ILE A 688 15.68 -3.17 34.63
N PHE A 689 15.32 -2.67 33.45
CA PHE A 689 15.02 -1.25 33.21
C PHE A 689 13.54 -0.98 32.96
N MET A 690 13.12 0.28 33.15
CA MET A 690 11.77 0.74 32.86
C MET A 690 11.55 0.92 31.36
N ARG A 691 10.30 0.81 30.89
CA ARG A 691 9.95 0.83 29.45
C ARG A 691 10.49 2.03 28.67
N GLN A 692 10.60 3.19 29.31
CA GLN A 692 11.15 4.41 28.71
C GLN A 692 12.66 4.31 28.40
N ASP A 693 13.39 3.47 29.13
CA ASP A 693 14.84 3.32 29.04
C ASP A 693 15.24 2.14 28.13
N TRP A 694 14.30 1.27 27.70
CA TRP A 694 14.60 0.05 26.91
C TRP A 694 15.34 0.36 25.61
N GLY A 695 14.81 1.27 24.79
CA GLY A 695 15.43 1.67 23.53
C GLY A 695 16.82 2.28 23.72
N PRO A 696 16.96 3.37 24.51
CA PRO A 696 18.25 4.00 24.79
C PRO A 696 19.30 3.05 25.37
N ALA A 697 18.92 2.18 26.31
CA ALA A 697 19.82 1.20 26.92
C ALA A 697 20.30 0.16 25.89
N PHE A 698 19.39 -0.34 25.07
CA PHE A 698 19.71 -1.34 24.05
C PHE A 698 20.60 -0.76 22.94
N GLN A 699 20.28 0.43 22.45
CA GLN A 699 21.08 1.12 21.43
C GLN A 699 22.51 1.42 21.91
N THR A 700 22.66 1.92 23.14
CA THR A 700 23.99 2.22 23.71
C THR A 700 24.80 0.94 23.94
N THR A 701 24.16 -0.12 24.45
CA THR A 701 24.82 -1.42 24.70
C THR A 701 25.31 -2.08 23.40
N CYS A 702 24.53 -1.98 22.33
CA CYS A 702 24.86 -2.60 21.04
C CYS A 702 25.77 -1.74 20.15
N GLN A 703 26.11 -0.52 20.55
CA GLN A 703 26.83 0.45 19.71
C GLN A 703 28.19 -0.05 19.22
N ALA A 704 29.03 -0.55 20.13
CA ALA A 704 30.38 -1.03 19.78
C ALA A 704 30.36 -2.29 18.89
N PRO A 705 29.57 -3.34 19.19
CA PRO A 705 29.41 -4.47 18.27
C PRO A 705 28.87 -4.10 16.88
N LEU A 706 27.94 -3.14 16.79
CA LEU A 706 27.40 -2.66 15.52
C LEU A 706 28.43 -1.87 14.71
N ALA A 707 29.29 -1.09 15.37
CA ALA A 707 30.39 -0.39 14.72
C ALA A 707 31.40 -1.38 14.11
N GLU A 708 31.67 -2.49 14.81
CA GLU A 708 32.54 -3.57 14.33
C GLU A 708 31.92 -4.34 13.16
N LEU A 709 30.61 -4.61 13.19
CA LEU A 709 29.87 -5.16 12.06
C LEU A 709 30.00 -4.23 10.83
N ALA A 710 29.78 -2.93 11.01
CA ALA A 710 29.92 -1.94 9.93
C ALA A 710 31.36 -1.86 9.37
N ARG A 711 32.39 -2.08 10.20
CA ARG A 711 33.78 -2.20 9.73
C ARG A 711 33.97 -3.48 8.90
N THR A 712 33.49 -4.61 9.40
CA THR A 712 33.54 -5.91 8.71
C THR A 712 32.87 -5.86 7.34
N LEU A 713 31.66 -5.29 7.27
CA LEU A 713 30.93 -5.12 6.00
C LEU A 713 31.67 -4.21 5.02
N ARG A 714 32.34 -3.15 5.50
CA ARG A 714 33.17 -2.30 4.63
C ARG A 714 34.39 -3.04 4.07
N GLU A 715 35.04 -3.87 4.86
CA GLU A 715 36.18 -4.68 4.42
C GLU A 715 35.76 -5.74 3.38
N LEU A 716 34.64 -6.43 3.63
CA LEU A 716 34.03 -7.33 2.64
C LEU A 716 33.67 -6.58 1.36
N ASN A 717 33.05 -5.40 1.48
CA ASN A 717 32.69 -4.58 0.33
C ASN A 717 33.91 -4.20 -0.52
N ASN A 718 35.01 -3.80 0.12
CA ASN A 718 36.24 -3.45 -0.58
C ASN A 718 36.83 -4.65 -1.33
N HIS A 719 36.78 -5.85 -0.73
CA HIS A 719 37.20 -7.08 -1.40
C HIS A 719 36.32 -7.37 -2.63
N ILE A 720 35.00 -7.29 -2.47
CA ILE A 720 34.04 -7.51 -3.57
C ILE A 720 34.28 -6.52 -4.71
N LYS A 721 34.47 -5.23 -4.40
CA LYS A 721 34.75 -4.20 -5.41
C LYS A 721 36.01 -4.48 -6.22
N ALA A 722 37.04 -5.06 -5.60
CA ALA A 722 38.28 -5.43 -6.29
C ALA A 722 38.10 -6.63 -7.24
N HIS A 723 37.08 -7.47 -7.02
CA HIS A 723 36.85 -8.72 -7.74
C HIS A 723 35.40 -8.87 -8.22
N LEU A 724 34.81 -7.80 -8.76
CA LEU A 724 33.36 -7.70 -9.01
C LEU A 724 32.81 -8.80 -9.94
N SER A 725 33.61 -9.27 -10.90
CA SER A 725 33.22 -10.32 -11.85
C SER A 725 33.06 -11.71 -11.22
N THR A 726 33.74 -12.00 -10.10
CA THR A 726 33.70 -13.31 -9.44
C THR A 726 33.08 -13.27 -8.03
N ASP A 727 33.11 -12.11 -7.35
CA ASP A 727 32.68 -11.93 -5.96
C ASP A 727 31.39 -11.11 -5.79
N CYS A 728 30.75 -10.66 -6.86
CA CYS A 728 29.43 -10.01 -6.76
C CYS A 728 28.39 -10.88 -6.02
N TYR A 729 28.46 -12.20 -6.14
CA TYR A 729 27.59 -13.14 -5.42
C TYR A 729 27.72 -13.06 -3.89
N LEU A 730 28.92 -12.78 -3.38
CA LEU A 730 29.12 -12.52 -1.95
C LEU A 730 28.37 -11.26 -1.51
N ALA A 731 28.25 -10.24 -2.36
CA ALA A 731 27.42 -9.06 -2.05
C ALA A 731 25.94 -9.42 -1.92
N TYR A 732 25.44 -10.33 -2.77
CA TYR A 732 24.06 -10.79 -2.72
C TYR A 732 23.79 -11.60 -1.45
N GLU A 733 24.68 -12.53 -1.09
CA GLU A 733 24.58 -13.30 0.15
C GLU A 733 24.65 -12.41 1.40
N VAL A 734 25.60 -11.49 1.46
CA VAL A 734 25.69 -10.51 2.56
C VAL A 734 24.41 -9.67 2.65
N THR A 735 23.83 -9.28 1.52
CA THR A 735 22.57 -8.52 1.47
C THR A 735 21.40 -9.32 2.04
N GLU A 736 21.27 -10.60 1.68
CA GLU A 736 20.23 -11.48 2.21
C GLU A 736 20.39 -11.71 3.72
N ILE A 737 21.59 -12.13 4.15
CA ILE A 737 21.89 -12.43 5.56
C ILE A 737 21.65 -11.21 6.44
N MET A 738 22.10 -10.03 6.02
CA MET A 738 22.00 -8.81 6.83
C MET A 738 20.59 -8.23 6.85
N SER A 739 19.85 -8.38 5.76
CA SER A 739 18.44 -8.03 5.71
C SER A 739 17.61 -8.98 6.58
N GLY A 740 17.95 -10.28 6.62
CA GLY A 740 17.41 -11.26 7.56
C GLY A 740 17.66 -10.87 9.02
N LEU A 741 18.93 -10.61 9.39
CA LEU A 741 19.29 -10.16 10.73
C LEU A 741 18.50 -8.90 11.15
N SER A 742 18.47 -7.89 10.28
CA SER A 742 17.78 -6.63 10.57
C SER A 742 16.30 -6.83 10.82
N ASN A 743 15.63 -7.68 10.03
CA ASN A 743 14.20 -7.93 10.19
C ASN A 743 13.89 -8.79 11.43
N ASN A 744 14.72 -9.81 11.71
CA ASN A 744 14.55 -10.66 12.89
C ASN A 744 14.71 -9.84 14.18
N LEU A 745 15.72 -8.97 14.25
CA LEU A 745 15.92 -8.08 15.38
C LEU A 745 14.81 -7.04 15.50
N ASP A 746 14.39 -6.40 14.40
CA ASP A 746 13.27 -5.44 14.40
C ASP A 746 11.98 -6.09 14.92
N THR A 747 11.67 -7.30 14.47
CA THR A 747 10.45 -8.02 14.89
C THR A 747 10.45 -8.36 16.38
N ARG A 748 11.62 -8.68 16.95
CA ARG A 748 11.74 -9.13 18.35
C ARG A 748 12.02 -8.00 19.35
N THR A 749 12.71 -6.95 18.91
CA THR A 749 13.19 -5.87 19.78
C THR A 749 12.60 -4.50 19.45
N GLY A 750 12.06 -4.31 18.24
CA GLY A 750 11.57 -3.02 17.74
C GLY A 750 12.66 -1.97 17.49
N GLU A 751 13.95 -2.35 17.56
CA GLU A 751 15.10 -1.43 17.58
C GLU A 751 16.17 -1.83 16.54
N LEU A 752 17.16 -0.95 16.33
CA LEU A 752 18.39 -1.18 15.52
C LEU A 752 18.23 -1.30 14.00
N LYS A 753 17.01 -1.38 13.47
CA LYS A 753 16.73 -1.50 12.02
C LYS A 753 17.48 -0.46 11.17
N THR A 754 17.40 0.81 11.58
CA THR A 754 18.03 1.94 10.86
C THR A 754 19.55 1.83 10.83
N THR A 755 20.17 1.47 11.96
CA THR A 755 21.62 1.29 12.09
C THR A 755 22.13 0.14 11.23
N LEU A 756 21.44 -1.00 11.25
CA LEU A 756 21.83 -2.17 10.45
C LEU A 756 21.72 -1.90 8.94
N ALA A 757 20.68 -1.20 8.51
CA ALA A 757 20.58 -0.82 7.10
C ALA A 757 21.61 0.21 6.65
N ALA A 758 21.96 1.17 7.52
CA ALA A 758 23.03 2.11 7.23
C ALA A 758 24.37 1.37 7.02
N ALA A 759 24.64 0.33 7.82
CA ALA A 759 25.81 -0.52 7.67
C ALA A 759 25.78 -1.38 6.39
N LEU A 760 24.60 -1.83 5.96
CA LEU A 760 24.43 -2.66 4.76
C LEU A 760 24.49 -1.88 3.44
N LYS A 761 24.10 -0.59 3.46
CA LYS A 761 23.97 0.27 2.26
C LYS A 761 25.18 0.18 1.31
N PRO A 762 26.46 0.26 1.75
CA PRO A 762 27.60 0.20 0.84
C PRO A 762 27.75 -1.12 0.08
N VAL A 763 27.36 -2.25 0.68
CA VAL A 763 27.43 -3.57 0.04
C VAL A 763 26.29 -3.71 -0.98
N ARG A 764 25.09 -3.25 -0.63
CA ARG A 764 23.93 -3.26 -1.54
C ARG A 764 24.17 -2.42 -2.79
N GLU A 765 24.83 -1.26 -2.67
CA GLU A 765 25.21 -0.43 -3.82
C GLU A 765 26.24 -1.11 -4.73
N THR A 766 27.22 -1.81 -4.16
CA THR A 766 28.15 -2.65 -4.95
C THR A 766 27.42 -3.77 -5.68
N GLY A 767 26.43 -4.40 -5.02
CA GLY A 767 25.53 -5.38 -5.64
C GLY A 767 24.77 -4.80 -6.83
N LYS A 768 24.24 -3.57 -6.73
CA LYS A 768 23.60 -2.86 -7.85
C LYS A 768 24.57 -2.63 -9.01
N MET A 769 25.75 -2.07 -8.71
CA MET A 769 26.76 -1.77 -9.73
C MET A 769 27.24 -3.01 -10.49
N SER A 770 27.28 -4.17 -9.81
CA SER A 770 27.71 -5.43 -10.44
C SER A 770 26.85 -5.84 -11.64
N LEU A 771 25.54 -5.55 -11.64
CA LEU A 771 24.64 -5.96 -12.72
C LEU A 771 25.03 -5.35 -14.07
N ALA A 772 25.41 -4.07 -14.06
CA ALA A 772 25.90 -3.36 -15.24
C ALA A 772 27.29 -3.85 -15.67
N GLU A 773 28.20 -4.03 -14.70
CA GLU A 773 29.56 -4.51 -14.98
C GLU A 773 29.56 -5.92 -15.61
N LEU A 774 28.66 -6.81 -15.19
CA LEU A 774 28.52 -8.15 -15.77
C LEU A 774 28.07 -8.11 -17.24
N LEU A 775 27.24 -7.13 -17.62
CA LEU A 775 26.86 -6.91 -19.03
C LEU A 775 28.06 -6.42 -19.85
N ASP A 776 28.81 -5.44 -19.32
CA ASP A 776 29.99 -4.93 -19.99
C ASP A 776 31.11 -5.97 -20.08
N ASP A 777 31.27 -6.83 -19.07
CA ASP A 777 32.19 -7.96 -19.11
C ASP A 777 31.86 -8.91 -20.27
N THR A 778 30.58 -9.21 -20.47
CA THR A 778 30.11 -10.02 -21.60
C THR A 778 30.47 -9.37 -22.94
N ARG A 779 30.28 -8.06 -23.06
CA ARG A 779 30.67 -7.29 -24.25
C ARG A 779 32.18 -7.34 -24.49
N ARG A 780 33.00 -7.19 -23.44
CA ARG A 780 34.47 -7.25 -23.55
C ARG A 780 34.95 -8.65 -23.95
N LYS A 781 34.39 -9.71 -23.36
CA LYS A 781 34.71 -11.10 -23.73
C LYS A 781 34.39 -11.41 -25.19
N VAL A 782 33.26 -10.92 -25.71
CA VAL A 782 32.94 -11.07 -27.14
C VAL A 782 33.86 -10.22 -28.02
N GLY A 783 34.17 -9.00 -27.58
CA GLY A 783 35.06 -8.07 -28.29
C GLY A 783 36.48 -8.60 -28.46
N SER A 784 37.01 -9.35 -27.48
CA SER A 784 38.37 -9.90 -27.48
C SER A 784 38.56 -11.11 -28.41
N ILE A 785 37.47 -11.71 -28.92
CA ILE A 785 37.53 -12.84 -29.85
C ILE A 785 38.28 -12.41 -31.12
N GLN A 786 39.34 -13.14 -31.50
CA GLN A 786 40.12 -12.83 -32.70
C GLN A 786 39.78 -13.74 -33.89
N VAL A 787 39.36 -14.98 -33.61
CA VAL A 787 39.06 -16.00 -34.63
C VAL A 787 37.73 -16.65 -34.30
N LEU A 788 36.90 -16.88 -35.32
CA LEU A 788 35.67 -17.66 -35.23
C LEU A 788 35.77 -18.92 -36.10
N PRO A 789 35.15 -20.04 -35.69
CA PRO A 789 35.11 -21.25 -36.50
C PRO A 789 34.42 -21.01 -37.85
N SER A 790 35.07 -21.38 -38.95
CA SER A 790 34.54 -21.21 -40.32
C SER A 790 33.37 -22.14 -40.63
N ASP A 791 33.19 -23.20 -39.84
CA ASP A 791 32.13 -24.20 -39.94
C ASP A 791 30.83 -23.79 -39.22
N GLY A 792 30.83 -22.66 -38.51
CA GLY A 792 29.68 -22.18 -37.74
C GLY A 792 29.54 -22.78 -36.34
N SER A 793 30.58 -23.40 -35.79
CA SER A 793 30.57 -23.92 -34.41
C SER A 793 30.37 -22.82 -33.36
N PRO A 794 29.64 -23.08 -32.26
CA PRO A 794 29.36 -22.12 -31.20
C PRO A 794 30.61 -21.77 -30.37
N MET A 795 30.61 -20.60 -29.72
CA MET A 795 31.71 -20.15 -28.87
C MET A 795 31.43 -20.42 -27.39
N ALA A 796 32.49 -20.72 -26.61
CA ALA A 796 32.40 -20.98 -25.17
C ALA A 796 31.75 -19.84 -24.37
N VAL A 797 31.92 -18.58 -24.81
CA VAL A 797 31.31 -17.39 -24.18
C VAL A 797 29.78 -17.49 -24.08
N VAL A 798 29.13 -18.23 -24.99
CA VAL A 798 27.67 -18.47 -24.95
C VAL A 798 27.32 -19.29 -23.71
N SER A 799 28.00 -20.42 -23.51
CA SER A 799 27.78 -21.30 -22.37
C SER A 799 28.23 -20.66 -21.05
N GLU A 800 29.34 -19.91 -21.04
CA GLU A 800 29.79 -19.16 -19.85
C GLU A 800 28.76 -18.12 -19.40
N THR A 801 28.17 -17.38 -20.34
CA THR A 801 27.16 -16.35 -20.05
C THR A 801 25.89 -16.98 -19.49
N MET A 802 25.43 -18.09 -20.07
CA MET A 802 24.26 -18.80 -19.59
C MET A 802 24.49 -19.47 -18.22
N GLN A 803 25.67 -20.06 -18.01
CA GLN A 803 26.03 -20.63 -16.70
C GLN A 803 26.06 -19.55 -15.61
N ARG A 804 26.53 -18.34 -15.94
CA ARG A 804 26.48 -17.20 -15.02
C ARG A 804 25.04 -16.83 -14.65
N LEU A 805 24.14 -16.74 -15.63
CA LEU A 805 22.72 -16.46 -15.37
C LEU A 805 22.08 -17.55 -14.51
N GLN A 806 22.46 -18.82 -14.70
CA GLN A 806 22.02 -19.93 -13.84
C GLN A 806 22.52 -19.75 -12.40
N THR A 807 23.80 -19.44 -12.19
CA THR A 807 24.35 -19.15 -10.85
C THR A 807 23.63 -17.99 -10.16
N MET A 808 23.19 -16.96 -10.91
CA MET A 808 22.43 -15.85 -10.33
C MET A 808 21.05 -16.28 -9.79
N VAL A 809 20.46 -17.37 -10.29
CA VAL A 809 19.19 -17.90 -9.78
C VAL A 809 19.32 -18.38 -8.34
N ASP A 810 20.49 -18.90 -7.94
CA ASP A 810 20.75 -19.29 -6.54
C ASP A 810 20.62 -18.10 -5.57
N PHE A 811 20.80 -16.87 -6.07
CA PHE A 811 20.71 -15.62 -5.32
C PHE A 811 19.49 -14.79 -5.72
N LEU A 812 18.42 -15.42 -6.23
CA LEU A 812 17.26 -14.72 -6.79
C LEU A 812 16.58 -13.78 -5.79
N ARG A 813 16.51 -14.13 -4.50
CA ARG A 813 15.90 -13.30 -3.45
C ARG A 813 16.63 -11.96 -3.26
N PRO A 814 17.93 -11.92 -2.91
CA PRO A 814 18.65 -10.66 -2.77
C PRO A 814 18.74 -9.88 -4.08
N ILE A 815 18.88 -10.56 -5.22
CA ILE A 815 18.90 -9.91 -6.53
C ILE A 815 17.55 -9.24 -6.85
N SER A 816 16.43 -9.91 -6.58
CA SER A 816 15.08 -9.33 -6.78
C SER A 816 14.91 -8.05 -5.95
N SER A 817 15.36 -8.05 -4.69
CA SER A 817 15.32 -6.86 -3.82
C SER A 817 16.21 -5.71 -4.32
N ILE A 818 17.37 -6.04 -4.90
CA ILE A 818 18.24 -5.07 -5.56
C ILE A 818 17.56 -4.51 -6.82
N MET A 819 16.95 -5.37 -7.63
CA MET A 819 16.30 -5.02 -8.89
C MET A 819 15.06 -4.17 -8.72
N ILE A 820 14.23 -4.45 -7.71
CA ILE A 820 13.09 -3.58 -7.34
C ILE A 820 13.59 -2.17 -6.99
N SER A 821 14.72 -2.05 -6.27
CA SER A 821 15.31 -0.75 -5.95
C SER A 821 15.95 -0.05 -7.14
N LEU A 822 16.36 -0.79 -8.16
CA LEU A 822 17.00 -0.26 -9.36
C LEU A 822 15.97 0.17 -10.42
N GLY A 823 14.80 -0.48 -10.43
CA GLY A 823 13.78 -0.36 -11.47
C GLY A 823 14.13 -1.16 -12.73
N ASP A 824 13.11 -1.47 -13.51
CA ASP A 824 13.27 -2.19 -14.78
C ASP A 824 14.14 -1.39 -15.76
N GLY A 825 15.14 -2.05 -16.35
CA GLY A 825 16.13 -1.43 -17.24
C GLY A 825 17.20 -0.58 -16.55
N GLY A 826 17.17 -0.42 -15.23
CA GLY A 826 18.12 0.42 -14.50
C GLY A 826 19.58 -0.08 -14.51
N TRP A 827 19.82 -1.34 -14.88
CA TRP A 827 21.16 -1.91 -15.12
C TRP A 827 21.84 -1.40 -16.41
N ARG A 828 21.11 -0.69 -17.27
CA ARG A 828 21.65 -0.11 -18.50
C ARG A 828 22.34 1.25 -18.27
N SER A 829 22.13 1.86 -17.10
CA SER A 829 22.73 3.14 -16.72
C SER A 829 23.85 2.93 -15.71
N ILE A 830 25.06 3.40 -16.04
CA ILE A 830 26.21 3.42 -15.11
C ILE A 830 26.15 4.67 -14.20
N THR A 831 25.21 5.59 -14.45
CA THR A 831 25.07 6.81 -13.66
C THR A 831 24.31 6.50 -12.36
N PRO A 832 24.93 6.69 -11.17
CA PRO A 832 24.23 6.48 -9.91
C PRO A 832 23.06 7.45 -9.82
N SER A 833 21.84 6.93 -9.87
CA SER A 833 20.64 7.72 -9.64
C SER A 833 20.58 8.14 -8.17
N ASN A 834 20.64 9.45 -7.90
CA ASN A 834 20.44 10.04 -6.56
C ASN A 834 18.98 9.97 -6.07
N THR A 835 18.14 9.10 -6.63
CA THR A 835 16.78 8.86 -6.16
C THR A 835 16.82 8.03 -4.88
N SER A 836 16.88 8.74 -3.76
CA SER A 836 16.79 8.24 -2.40
C SER A 836 15.38 7.70 -2.08
N THR A 837 15.12 6.44 -2.39
CA THR A 837 14.13 5.68 -1.63
C THR A 837 14.87 4.99 -0.48
N ASP A 838 15.05 5.72 0.63
CA ASP A 838 15.73 5.28 1.87
C ASP A 838 14.92 4.24 2.68
N ALA A 839 14.05 3.46 2.03
CA ALA A 839 13.30 2.40 2.68
C ALA A 839 14.12 1.11 2.70
N ILE A 840 14.44 0.66 3.92
CA ILE A 840 14.91 -0.68 4.20
C ILE A 840 13.77 -1.62 3.82
N PRO A 841 13.95 -2.50 2.82
CA PRO A 841 12.90 -3.43 2.45
C PRO A 841 12.61 -4.33 3.67
N SER A 842 11.39 -4.29 4.21
CA SER A 842 10.97 -5.19 5.30
C SER A 842 10.94 -6.63 4.80
N LEU A 843 10.91 -7.65 5.66
CA LEU A 843 10.82 -9.05 5.19
C LEU A 843 9.58 -9.28 4.29
N ALA A 844 8.53 -8.46 4.43
CA ALA A 844 7.36 -8.40 3.54
C ALA A 844 7.61 -7.80 2.14
N SER A 845 8.81 -7.29 1.87
CA SER A 845 9.29 -6.92 0.53
C SER A 845 10.29 -7.94 -0.04
N PHE A 846 10.72 -8.90 0.79
CA PHE A 846 11.46 -10.09 0.37
C PHE A 846 10.54 -11.28 0.13
N ASP A 847 9.39 -11.34 0.81
CA ASP A 847 8.30 -12.27 0.55
C ASP A 847 7.07 -11.53 -0.03
N ILE A 848 6.71 -11.91 -1.25
CA ILE A 848 5.47 -11.63 -2.00
C ILE A 848 5.48 -10.37 -2.89
N GLY A 849 5.42 -10.59 -4.20
CA GLY A 849 5.05 -9.59 -5.21
C GLY A 849 5.69 -9.89 -6.57
N ALA A 850 4.88 -10.25 -7.56
CA ALA A 850 5.29 -10.69 -8.90
C ALA A 850 5.91 -9.59 -9.79
N ASP A 851 6.91 -8.86 -9.29
CA ASP A 851 7.60 -7.81 -10.07
C ASP A 851 9.14 -7.93 -10.01
N GLY A 852 9.75 -8.34 -8.88
CA GLY A 852 11.22 -8.52 -8.82
C GLY A 852 11.78 -9.66 -9.69
N LYS A 853 11.05 -10.78 -9.77
CA LYS A 853 11.39 -11.92 -10.65
C LYS A 853 11.18 -11.59 -12.13
N GLU A 854 10.17 -10.75 -12.41
CA GLU A 854 9.86 -10.19 -13.73
C GLU A 854 11.02 -9.33 -14.23
N ILE A 855 11.47 -8.40 -13.39
CA ILE A 855 12.62 -7.53 -13.66
C ILE A 855 13.90 -8.36 -13.86
N PHE A 856 14.12 -9.43 -13.07
CA PHE A 856 15.23 -10.35 -13.30
C PHE A 856 15.11 -11.11 -14.63
N ALA A 857 13.90 -11.52 -15.02
CA ALA A 857 13.66 -12.12 -16.32
C ALA A 857 13.98 -11.14 -17.45
N HIS A 858 13.65 -9.85 -17.30
CA HIS A 858 14.05 -8.78 -18.24
C HIS A 858 15.56 -8.62 -18.34
N TYR A 859 16.27 -8.61 -17.20
CA TYR A 859 17.73 -8.58 -17.17
C TYR A 859 18.35 -9.77 -17.91
N CYS A 860 17.79 -10.97 -17.72
CA CYS A 860 18.22 -12.18 -18.44
C CYS A 860 18.00 -12.05 -19.94
N THR A 861 16.81 -11.58 -20.38
CA THR A 861 16.55 -11.36 -21.81
C THR A 861 17.48 -10.30 -22.40
N ASP A 862 17.74 -9.20 -21.70
CA ASP A 862 18.67 -8.15 -22.10
C ASP A 862 20.11 -8.66 -22.24
N THR A 863 20.54 -9.51 -21.30
CA THR A 863 21.88 -10.13 -21.32
C THR A 863 22.02 -11.03 -22.55
N ILE A 864 20.99 -11.82 -22.85
CA ILE A 864 20.95 -12.71 -24.02
C ILE A 864 20.93 -11.89 -25.32
N ASP A 865 20.13 -10.83 -25.40
CA ASP A 865 20.04 -9.96 -26.56
C ASP A 865 21.36 -9.23 -26.82
N LEU A 866 22.01 -8.73 -25.76
CA LEU A 866 23.33 -8.12 -25.82
C LEU A 866 24.39 -9.10 -26.33
N LEU A 867 24.40 -10.32 -25.78
CA LEU A 867 25.32 -11.38 -26.20
C LEU A 867 25.13 -11.70 -27.70
N MET A 868 23.89 -11.92 -28.14
CA MET A 868 23.58 -12.27 -29.52
C MET A 868 23.91 -11.13 -30.50
N SER A 869 23.63 -9.89 -30.10
CA SER A 869 23.96 -8.70 -30.90
C SER A 869 25.48 -8.50 -31.05
N ALA A 870 26.23 -8.61 -29.95
CA ALA A 870 27.69 -8.51 -29.98
C ALA A 870 28.31 -9.64 -30.81
N LEU A 871 27.81 -10.87 -30.68
CA LEU A 871 28.26 -12.02 -31.46
C LEU A 871 27.95 -11.85 -32.95
N GLU A 872 26.78 -11.34 -33.34
CA GLU A 872 26.45 -11.09 -34.74
C GLU A 872 27.36 -10.04 -35.37
N GLN A 873 27.60 -8.92 -34.68
CA GLN A 873 28.50 -7.88 -35.16
C GLN A 873 29.91 -8.41 -35.35
N LYS A 874 30.43 -9.16 -34.37
CA LYS A 874 31.77 -9.73 -34.44
C LYS A 874 31.87 -10.80 -35.54
N ALA A 875 30.88 -11.68 -35.64
CA ALA A 875 30.84 -12.73 -36.65
C ALA A 875 30.71 -12.19 -38.07
N ARG A 876 29.99 -11.09 -38.28
CA ARG A 876 29.93 -10.40 -39.57
C ARG A 876 31.30 -9.87 -40.03
N LEU A 877 32.16 -9.47 -39.10
CA LEU A 877 33.51 -8.96 -39.43
C LEU A 877 34.51 -10.09 -39.73
N LEU A 878 34.39 -11.22 -39.04
CA LEU A 878 35.38 -12.30 -39.09
C LEU A 878 35.02 -13.45 -40.03
N LEU A 879 33.73 -13.76 -40.24
CA LEU A 879 33.30 -14.86 -41.11
C LEU A 879 33.08 -14.39 -42.55
N LYS A 880 33.67 -15.13 -43.49
CA LYS A 880 33.49 -14.91 -44.93
C LYS A 880 32.28 -15.70 -45.43
N GLY A 881 31.11 -15.04 -45.51
CA GLY A 881 29.90 -15.58 -46.12
C GLY A 881 28.68 -15.62 -45.20
N LYS A 882 27.52 -15.26 -45.73
CA LYS A 882 26.26 -15.12 -44.97
C LYS A 882 25.72 -16.45 -44.44
N SER A 883 25.95 -17.56 -45.15
CA SER A 883 25.49 -18.90 -44.73
C SER A 883 26.20 -19.40 -43.48
N ALA A 884 27.53 -19.22 -43.38
CA ALA A 884 28.30 -19.59 -42.19
C ALA A 884 27.88 -18.76 -40.95
N LEU A 885 27.63 -17.46 -41.15
CA LEU A 885 27.08 -16.58 -40.12
C LEU A 885 25.67 -17.03 -39.66
N GLY A 886 24.81 -17.44 -40.59
CA GLY A 886 23.49 -17.98 -40.29
C GLY A 886 23.55 -19.25 -39.44
N VAL A 887 24.48 -20.17 -39.75
CA VAL A 887 24.71 -21.39 -38.96
C VAL A 887 25.21 -21.07 -37.56
N PHE A 888 26.21 -20.20 -37.45
CA PHE A 888 26.78 -19.78 -36.17
C PHE A 888 25.74 -19.22 -35.20
N LEU A 889 24.88 -18.32 -35.68
CA LEU A 889 23.80 -17.75 -34.87
C LEU A 889 22.76 -18.81 -34.48
N ALA A 890 22.37 -19.70 -35.40
CA ALA A 890 21.39 -20.75 -35.13
C ALA A 890 21.87 -21.77 -34.09
N ASN A 891 23.14 -22.17 -34.13
CA ASN A 891 23.75 -23.04 -33.12
C ASN A 891 23.77 -22.36 -31.75
N SER A 892 24.18 -21.09 -31.69
CA SER A 892 24.23 -20.31 -30.45
C SER A 892 22.85 -20.18 -29.79
N ILE A 893 21.80 -19.91 -30.56
CA ILE A 893 20.42 -19.83 -30.07
C ILE A 893 19.93 -21.18 -29.54
N THR A 894 20.24 -22.27 -30.23
CA THR A 894 19.81 -23.63 -29.84
C THR A 894 20.43 -24.03 -28.51
N ILE A 895 21.70 -23.69 -28.28
CA ILE A 895 22.38 -23.91 -26.99
C ILE A 895 21.76 -23.06 -25.89
N ILE A 896 21.50 -21.78 -26.15
CA ILE A 896 20.83 -20.89 -25.17
C ILE A 896 19.47 -21.45 -24.78
N GLU A 897 18.65 -21.84 -25.76
CA GLU A 897 17.33 -22.42 -25.50
C GLU A 897 17.42 -23.72 -24.68
N ARG A 898 18.36 -24.61 -25.01
CA ARG A 898 18.61 -25.86 -24.27
C ARG A 898 19.00 -25.55 -22.82
N MET A 899 19.95 -24.65 -22.60
CA MET A 899 20.40 -24.25 -21.25
C MET A 899 19.30 -23.56 -20.44
N ILE A 900 18.36 -22.85 -21.07
CA ILE A 900 17.18 -22.30 -20.37
C ILE A 900 16.23 -23.43 -19.97
N ARG A 901 15.92 -24.36 -20.88
CA ARG A 901 14.97 -25.45 -20.64
C ARG A 901 15.45 -26.47 -19.60
N ASP A 902 16.75 -26.70 -19.52
CA ASP A 902 17.37 -27.72 -18.67
C ASP A 902 17.81 -27.17 -17.30
N SER A 903 17.46 -25.93 -16.94
CA SER A 903 17.86 -25.30 -15.67
C SER A 903 16.73 -24.57 -14.96
N ASP A 904 17.00 -24.06 -13.76
CA ASP A 904 16.06 -23.25 -12.96
C ASP A 904 15.73 -21.89 -13.59
N LEU A 905 16.31 -21.57 -14.76
CA LEU A 905 15.88 -20.44 -15.60
C LEU A 905 14.55 -20.72 -16.31
N LYS A 906 14.13 -21.98 -16.47
CA LYS A 906 12.92 -22.36 -17.20
C LYS A 906 11.67 -21.64 -16.70
N PRO A 907 11.32 -21.66 -15.40
CA PRO A 907 10.10 -21.01 -14.91
C PRO A 907 10.10 -19.47 -15.10
N LEU A 908 11.28 -18.86 -15.24
CA LEU A 908 11.45 -17.42 -15.42
C LEU A 908 11.36 -16.99 -16.89
N LEU A 909 11.85 -17.83 -17.82
CA LEU A 909 12.04 -17.46 -19.23
C LEU A 909 11.18 -18.25 -20.22
N GLU A 910 10.44 -19.28 -19.81
CA GLU A 910 9.62 -20.12 -20.70
C GLU A 910 8.60 -19.30 -21.51
N GLY A 911 7.89 -18.36 -20.86
CA GLY A 911 6.96 -17.45 -21.53
C GLY A 911 7.63 -16.40 -22.44
N ARG A 912 8.96 -16.27 -22.37
CA ARG A 912 9.77 -15.24 -23.05
C ARG A 912 10.70 -15.82 -24.10
N LEU A 913 10.66 -17.14 -24.33
CA LEU A 913 11.44 -17.81 -25.38
C LEU A 913 11.15 -17.26 -26.79
N GLY A 914 9.99 -16.64 -26.99
CA GLY A 914 9.65 -15.93 -28.24
C GLY A 914 10.60 -14.78 -28.59
N THR A 915 11.37 -14.25 -27.63
CA THR A 915 12.42 -13.24 -27.91
C THR A 915 13.55 -13.83 -28.76
N LEU A 916 13.87 -15.13 -28.59
CA LEU A 916 14.86 -15.84 -29.41
C LEU A 916 14.40 -16.04 -30.86
N ASP A 917 13.10 -15.98 -31.14
CA ASP A 917 12.57 -16.14 -32.50
C ASP A 917 13.03 -15.02 -33.44
N VAL A 918 13.29 -13.82 -32.91
CA VAL A 918 13.82 -12.70 -33.71
C VAL A 918 15.19 -13.08 -34.27
N TRP A 919 16.08 -13.61 -33.43
CA TRP A 919 17.40 -14.06 -33.83
C TRP A 919 17.34 -15.30 -34.72
N ARG A 920 16.40 -16.23 -34.45
CA ARG A 920 16.18 -17.42 -35.28
C ARG A 920 15.74 -17.05 -36.69
N LYS A 921 14.81 -16.11 -36.83
CA LYS A 921 14.39 -15.57 -38.13
C LYS A 921 15.55 -14.89 -38.86
N LYS A 922 16.36 -14.10 -38.15
CA LYS A 922 17.55 -13.45 -38.73
C LYS A 922 18.58 -14.48 -39.23
N ALA A 923 18.84 -15.54 -38.47
CA ALA A 923 19.70 -16.65 -38.87
C ALA A 923 19.17 -17.36 -40.13
N LYS A 924 17.86 -17.64 -40.20
CA LYS A 924 17.20 -18.19 -41.40
C LYS A 924 17.34 -17.31 -42.62
N VAL A 925 17.16 -16.00 -42.49
CA VAL A 925 17.31 -15.06 -43.62
C VAL A 925 18.75 -15.06 -44.14
N LEU A 926 19.74 -15.02 -43.24
CA LEU A 926 21.16 -15.05 -43.62
C LEU A 926 21.55 -16.36 -44.33
N TYR A 927 20.98 -17.48 -43.89
CA TYR A 927 21.23 -18.79 -44.49
C TYR A 927 20.53 -18.98 -45.85
N SER A 928 19.25 -18.59 -45.93
CA SER A 928 18.40 -18.75 -47.12
C SER A 928 18.74 -17.80 -48.27
N ASP A 929 19.59 -16.79 -48.06
CA ASP A 929 20.06 -15.88 -49.12
C ASP A 929 20.69 -16.66 -50.30
N ALA A 930 21.51 -17.68 -50.00
CA ALA A 930 22.09 -18.55 -51.01
C ALA A 930 21.02 -19.34 -51.80
N CYS A 931 19.90 -19.68 -51.17
CA CYS A 931 18.79 -20.37 -51.83
C CYS A 931 18.00 -19.42 -52.74
N LYS A 932 17.90 -18.13 -52.38
CA LYS A 932 17.24 -17.12 -53.22
C LYS A 932 17.97 -16.92 -54.54
N GLU A 933 19.30 -16.80 -54.51
CA GLU A 933 20.12 -16.70 -55.73
C GLU A 933 19.89 -17.91 -56.65
N ILE A 934 19.87 -19.12 -56.09
CA ILE A 934 19.61 -20.36 -56.84
C ILE A 934 18.19 -20.38 -57.41
N SER A 935 17.19 -19.92 -56.64
CA SER A 935 15.80 -19.88 -57.08
C SER A 935 15.58 -18.96 -58.28
N MET A 936 16.38 -17.89 -58.44
CA MET A 936 16.29 -16.96 -59.58
C MET A 936 16.53 -17.66 -60.91
N HIS A 937 17.37 -18.69 -60.94
CA HIS A 937 17.63 -19.47 -62.16
C HIS A 937 16.43 -20.31 -62.60
N LEU A 938 15.45 -20.55 -61.71
CA LEU A 938 14.25 -21.35 -61.95
C LEU A 938 13.01 -20.52 -62.31
N PHE A 939 13.08 -19.18 -62.21
CA PHE A 939 11.96 -18.30 -62.59
C PHE A 939 11.92 -18.03 -64.10
N ASP A 940 10.70 -17.90 -64.64
CA ASP A 940 10.44 -17.49 -66.03
C ASP A 940 9.93 -16.03 -66.06
N VAL A 941 10.50 -15.20 -66.93
CA VAL A 941 9.96 -13.87 -67.26
C VAL A 941 9.04 -14.03 -68.47
N ILE A 942 7.72 -13.95 -68.23
CA ILE A 942 6.73 -13.96 -69.32
C ILE A 942 6.50 -12.50 -69.74
N HIS A 943 6.97 -12.11 -70.93
CA HIS A 943 6.47 -10.89 -71.57
C HIS A 943 5.09 -11.18 -72.16
N THR A 944 4.03 -10.86 -71.41
CA THR A 944 2.66 -10.95 -71.95
C THR A 944 2.42 -9.83 -72.95
N ASN A 945 2.53 -10.12 -74.25
CA ASN A 945 1.91 -9.26 -75.26
C ASN A 945 0.39 -9.50 -75.20
N ARG A 946 -0.39 -8.42 -75.04
CA ARG A 946 -1.87 -8.46 -74.99
C ARG A 946 -2.40 -9.09 -76.28
N THR A 947 -2.75 -10.38 -76.27
CA THR A 947 -3.86 -10.92 -77.09
C THR A 947 -4.26 -12.38 -76.85
N GLN A 948 -3.63 -13.17 -75.97
CA GLN A 948 -4.22 -14.44 -75.51
C GLN A 948 -3.49 -14.95 -74.25
N ARG A 949 -4.25 -15.23 -73.19
CA ARG A 949 -3.73 -15.87 -71.96
C ARG A 949 -3.93 -17.38 -72.12
N PRO A 950 -2.87 -18.22 -72.10
CA PRO A 950 -3.07 -19.67 -72.10
C PRO A 950 -3.70 -20.09 -70.77
N PRO A 951 -4.61 -21.08 -70.75
CA PRO A 951 -5.13 -21.62 -69.49
C PRO A 951 -3.99 -22.28 -68.72
N SER A 952 -3.95 -22.06 -67.41
CA SER A 952 -3.06 -22.76 -66.48
C SER A 952 -3.53 -24.21 -66.32
N GLY A 953 -3.17 -25.06 -67.28
CA GLY A 953 -3.45 -26.49 -67.29
C GLY A 953 -2.48 -27.24 -68.21
N SER A 954 -2.03 -28.39 -67.76
CA SER A 954 -1.16 -29.40 -68.40
C SER A 954 -0.99 -29.30 -69.93
N ASN A 955 -0.01 -28.53 -70.38
CA ASN A 955 0.60 -28.74 -71.70
C ASN A 955 1.82 -29.63 -71.49
N GLU A 956 1.88 -30.77 -72.20
CA GLU A 956 3.04 -31.67 -72.19
C GLU A 956 4.31 -30.89 -72.53
N SER A 957 5.41 -31.08 -71.79
CA SER A 957 6.69 -30.38 -71.99
C SER A 957 7.12 -30.37 -73.46
N ALA A 958 6.90 -31.48 -74.16
CA ALA A 958 7.14 -31.64 -75.60
C ALA A 958 6.43 -30.58 -76.47
N SER A 959 5.20 -30.18 -76.13
CA SER A 959 4.43 -29.17 -76.86
C SER A 959 5.01 -27.76 -76.67
N ILE A 960 5.41 -27.43 -75.43
CA ILE A 960 5.99 -26.13 -75.07
C ILE A 960 7.38 -25.99 -75.71
N VAL A 961 8.22 -27.01 -75.58
CA VAL A 961 9.58 -27.01 -76.15
C VAL A 961 9.56 -26.93 -77.68
N LYS A 962 8.56 -27.51 -78.37
CA LYS A 962 8.40 -27.37 -79.83
C LYS A 962 8.11 -25.92 -80.25
N GLY A 963 7.38 -25.15 -79.46
CA GLY A 963 7.00 -23.75 -79.74
C GLY A 963 8.08 -22.70 -79.43
N LEU A 964 9.20 -23.08 -78.81
CA LEU A 964 10.29 -22.15 -78.44
C LEU A 964 11.27 -21.90 -79.58
N SER A 965 11.77 -20.65 -79.66
CA SER A 965 12.86 -20.28 -80.58
C SER A 965 14.17 -20.98 -80.19
N SER A 966 15.12 -21.10 -81.14
CA SER A 966 16.45 -21.67 -80.85
C SER A 966 17.17 -20.90 -79.72
N LYS A 967 16.99 -19.58 -79.67
CA LYS A 967 17.57 -18.72 -78.62
C LYS A 967 16.98 -19.02 -77.24
N ASP A 968 15.67 -19.24 -77.14
CA ASP A 968 15.00 -19.56 -75.87
C ASP A 968 15.37 -20.96 -75.39
N LYS A 969 15.55 -21.91 -76.32
CA LYS A 969 16.02 -23.26 -76.00
C LYS A 969 17.42 -23.24 -75.39
N ASP A 970 18.34 -22.46 -75.94
CA ASP A 970 19.68 -22.35 -75.39
C ASP A 970 19.71 -21.60 -74.05
N ALA A 971 18.86 -20.58 -73.88
CA ALA A 971 18.69 -19.90 -72.58
C ALA A 971 18.20 -20.86 -71.47
N ILE A 972 17.27 -21.77 -71.77
CA ILE A 972 16.78 -22.76 -70.80
C ILE A 972 17.85 -23.80 -70.46
N LYS A 973 18.65 -24.26 -71.44
CA LYS A 973 19.78 -25.16 -71.17
C LYS A 973 20.80 -24.51 -70.24
N VAL A 974 21.13 -23.24 -70.45
CA VAL A 974 22.01 -22.47 -69.56
C VAL A 974 21.42 -22.39 -68.15
N LYS A 975 20.12 -22.12 -68.00
CA LYS A 975 19.45 -22.12 -66.68
C LYS A 975 19.58 -23.46 -65.94
N PHE A 976 19.38 -24.59 -66.62
CA PHE A 976 19.57 -25.92 -66.01
C PHE A 976 21.02 -26.14 -65.57
N GLN A 977 22.01 -25.78 -66.41
CA GLN A 977 23.42 -25.93 -66.06
C GLN A 977 23.84 -25.05 -64.88
N THR A 978 23.45 -23.78 -64.89
CA THR A 978 23.73 -22.85 -63.79
C THR A 978 23.05 -23.30 -62.49
N PHE A 979 21.80 -23.77 -62.56
CA PHE A 979 21.13 -24.35 -61.39
C PHE A 979 21.88 -25.57 -60.84
N ASN A 980 22.27 -26.52 -61.68
CA ASN A 980 22.95 -27.74 -61.22
C ASN A 980 24.25 -27.41 -60.49
N THR A 981 25.09 -26.54 -61.06
CA THR A 981 26.36 -26.12 -60.44
C THR A 981 26.12 -25.43 -59.10
N SER A 982 25.24 -24.43 -59.05
CA SER A 982 24.98 -23.67 -57.82
C SER A 982 24.27 -24.50 -56.74
N PHE A 983 23.41 -25.44 -57.12
CA PHE A 983 22.74 -26.36 -56.20
C PHE A 983 23.74 -27.37 -55.61
N ASP A 984 24.64 -27.93 -56.40
CA ASP A 984 25.67 -28.86 -55.91
C ASP A 984 26.63 -28.19 -54.93
N GLU A 985 27.04 -26.96 -55.22
CA GLU A 985 27.86 -26.13 -54.33
C GLU A 985 27.14 -25.78 -53.02
N LEU A 986 25.82 -25.56 -53.06
CA LEU A 986 25.02 -25.36 -51.85
C LEU A 986 24.98 -26.64 -51.00
N VAL A 987 24.71 -27.80 -51.62
CA VAL A 987 24.63 -29.10 -50.93
C VAL A 987 25.97 -29.45 -50.29
N ALA A 988 27.08 -29.25 -51.01
CA ALA A 988 28.43 -29.51 -50.49
C ALA A 988 28.74 -28.63 -49.27
N ARG A 989 28.45 -27.31 -49.35
CA ARG A 989 28.63 -26.39 -48.22
C ARG A 989 27.73 -26.74 -47.03
N HIS A 990 26.47 -27.09 -47.27
CA HIS A 990 25.53 -27.51 -46.22
C HIS A 990 26.06 -28.73 -45.44
N LYS A 991 26.68 -29.68 -46.12
CA LYS A 991 27.28 -30.87 -45.48
C LYS A 991 28.56 -30.57 -44.69
N GLN A 992 29.30 -29.53 -45.07
CA GLN A 992 30.55 -29.12 -44.40
C GLN A 992 30.33 -28.34 -43.09
N TYR A 993 29.18 -27.68 -42.92
CA TYR A 993 28.90 -26.93 -41.70
C TYR A 993 28.63 -27.85 -40.51
N ASN A 994 29.16 -27.46 -39.35
CA ASN A 994 28.86 -28.11 -38.07
C ASN A 994 27.57 -27.50 -37.50
N MET A 995 26.48 -28.28 -37.51
CA MET A 995 25.15 -27.82 -37.10
C MET A 995 24.64 -28.72 -35.98
N GLU A 996 24.04 -28.11 -34.95
CA GLU A 996 23.18 -28.83 -34.02
C GLU A 996 22.07 -29.56 -34.78
N ARG A 997 21.59 -30.69 -34.26
CA ARG A 997 20.61 -31.55 -34.93
C ARG A 997 19.36 -30.78 -35.33
N GLU A 998 18.87 -29.94 -34.44
CA GLU A 998 17.68 -29.09 -34.61
C GLU A 998 17.89 -28.04 -35.71
N VAL A 999 19.11 -27.47 -35.78
CA VAL A 999 19.49 -26.46 -36.78
C VAL A 999 19.58 -27.09 -38.17
N ARG A 1000 20.18 -28.29 -38.27
CA ARG A 1000 20.28 -29.03 -39.54
C ARG A 1000 18.91 -29.34 -40.10
N GLN A 1001 18.02 -29.90 -39.28
CA GLN A 1001 16.63 -30.19 -39.68
C GLN A 1001 15.87 -28.92 -40.12
N MET A 1002 16.05 -27.82 -39.39
CA MET A 1002 15.42 -26.53 -39.70
C MET A 1002 15.86 -26.00 -41.07
N PHE A 1003 17.17 -25.97 -41.35
CA PHE A 1003 17.68 -25.46 -42.63
C PHE A 1003 17.42 -26.42 -43.79
N ALA A 1004 17.53 -27.73 -43.60
CA ALA A 1004 17.21 -28.73 -44.62
C ALA A 1004 15.75 -28.58 -45.09
N LYS A 1005 14.82 -28.42 -44.14
CA LYS A 1005 13.40 -28.18 -44.43
C LYS A 1005 13.18 -26.87 -45.18
N ASP A 1006 13.80 -25.78 -44.76
CA ASP A 1006 13.67 -24.47 -45.42
C ASP A 1006 14.22 -24.50 -46.87
N ILE A 1007 15.37 -25.16 -47.10
CA ILE A 1007 15.94 -25.37 -48.45
C ILE A 1007 14.95 -26.15 -49.33
N GLN A 1008 14.46 -27.28 -48.81
CA GLN A 1008 13.55 -28.16 -49.53
C GLN A 1008 12.27 -27.42 -49.94
N GLN A 1009 11.63 -26.74 -48.98
CA GLN A 1009 10.40 -25.99 -49.24
C GLN A 1009 10.57 -24.86 -50.26
N MET A 1010 11.75 -24.24 -50.32
CA MET A 1010 12.01 -23.13 -51.24
C MET A 1010 12.33 -23.60 -52.67
N LEU A 1011 13.17 -24.64 -52.81
CA LEU A 1011 13.73 -25.02 -54.11
C LEU A 1011 12.98 -26.18 -54.79
N GLU A 1012 12.50 -27.16 -54.03
CA GLU A 1012 11.88 -28.37 -54.60
C GLU A 1012 10.63 -28.07 -55.45
N PRO A 1013 9.67 -27.23 -55.00
CA PRO A 1013 8.48 -26.92 -55.80
C PRO A 1013 8.81 -26.11 -57.06
N LEU A 1014 9.78 -25.19 -56.97
CA LEU A 1014 10.21 -24.37 -58.10
C LEU A 1014 10.91 -25.24 -59.16
N TYR A 1015 11.78 -26.15 -58.72
CA TYR A 1015 12.46 -27.07 -59.60
C TYR A 1015 11.47 -28.02 -60.27
N ASN A 1016 10.55 -28.63 -59.51
CA ASN A 1016 9.53 -29.53 -60.06
C ASN A 1016 8.70 -28.86 -61.15
N ARG A 1017 8.27 -27.61 -60.92
CA ARG A 1017 7.53 -26.82 -61.91
C ARG A 1017 8.35 -26.48 -63.15
N PHE A 1018 9.63 -26.13 -62.97
CA PHE A 1018 10.54 -25.83 -64.07
C PHE A 1018 10.86 -27.07 -64.90
N TRP A 1019 11.08 -28.21 -64.23
CA TRP A 1019 11.30 -29.51 -64.82
C TRP A 1019 10.07 -29.99 -65.61
N ASP A 1020 8.87 -29.92 -65.03
CA ASP A 1020 7.61 -30.30 -65.71
C ASP A 1020 7.41 -29.54 -67.03
N ARG A 1021 7.86 -28.29 -67.09
CA ARG A 1021 7.72 -27.45 -68.27
C ARG A 1021 8.76 -27.73 -69.35
N TYR A 1022 10.00 -28.05 -68.98
CA TYR A 1022 11.15 -28.00 -69.92
C TYR A 1022 12.02 -29.27 -69.98
N HIS A 1023 11.73 -30.35 -69.26
CA HIS A 1023 12.58 -31.56 -69.23
C HIS A 1023 12.84 -32.19 -70.61
N GLU A 1024 11.90 -32.07 -71.57
CA GLU A 1024 12.06 -32.60 -72.93
C GLU A 1024 13.10 -31.85 -73.79
N ILE A 1025 13.66 -30.74 -73.28
CA ILE A 1025 14.68 -29.95 -74.00
C ILE A 1025 15.99 -30.74 -74.24
N ASP A 1026 16.25 -31.72 -73.37
CA ASP A 1026 17.42 -32.57 -73.42
C ASP A 1026 17.16 -33.91 -74.14
N LYS A 1027 15.92 -34.15 -74.60
CA LYS A 1027 15.48 -35.38 -75.29
C LYS A 1027 15.93 -36.67 -74.56
N GLY A 1028 15.91 -36.66 -73.23
CA GLY A 1028 16.33 -37.79 -72.40
C GLY A 1028 17.84 -38.11 -72.41
N ARG A 1029 18.70 -37.22 -72.91
CA ARG A 1029 20.16 -37.46 -72.99
C ARG A 1029 20.94 -37.14 -71.70
N GLY A 1030 20.32 -36.48 -70.73
CA GLY A 1030 20.91 -36.15 -69.42
C GLY A 1030 22.13 -35.21 -69.47
N LYS A 1031 22.33 -34.48 -70.58
CA LYS A 1031 23.45 -33.56 -70.77
C LYS A 1031 23.23 -32.21 -70.06
N TYR A 1032 21.99 -31.76 -69.94
CA TYR A 1032 21.62 -30.48 -69.35
C TYR A 1032 20.72 -30.66 -68.13
N THR A 1033 19.78 -31.61 -68.19
CA THR A 1033 18.89 -31.94 -67.07
C THR A 1033 19.51 -33.07 -66.24
N LYS A 1034 20.30 -32.71 -65.23
CA LYS A 1034 21.04 -33.66 -64.36
C LYS A 1034 20.13 -34.45 -63.40
N TYR A 1035 19.09 -33.81 -62.88
CA TYR A 1035 18.17 -34.40 -61.92
C TYR A 1035 16.79 -34.61 -62.53
N ASP A 1036 16.19 -35.76 -62.24
CA ASP A 1036 14.76 -35.99 -62.35
C ASP A 1036 14.09 -35.71 -60.99
N LYS A 1037 12.75 -35.74 -60.95
CA LYS A 1037 12.00 -35.46 -59.72
C LYS A 1037 12.34 -36.39 -58.56
N SER A 1038 12.62 -37.66 -58.84
CA SER A 1038 12.97 -38.64 -57.81
C SER A 1038 14.42 -38.49 -57.33
N SER A 1039 15.36 -38.26 -58.25
CA SER A 1039 16.77 -38.08 -57.90
C SER A 1039 17.04 -36.77 -57.17
N ILE A 1040 16.35 -35.66 -57.50
CA ILE A 1040 16.50 -34.41 -56.73
C ILE A 1040 15.89 -34.51 -55.33
N ALA A 1041 14.76 -35.23 -55.18
CA ALA A 1041 14.13 -35.45 -53.88
C ALA A 1041 15.05 -36.23 -52.92
N VAL A 1042 15.79 -37.22 -53.42
CA VAL A 1042 16.81 -37.96 -52.64
C VAL A 1042 17.93 -37.02 -52.18
N VAL A 1043 18.35 -36.06 -53.02
CA VAL A 1043 19.38 -35.07 -52.63
C VAL A 1043 18.87 -34.17 -51.50
N PHE A 1044 17.62 -33.70 -51.55
CA PHE A 1044 17.00 -32.92 -50.45
C PHE A 1044 16.90 -33.73 -49.15
N LEU A 1045 16.54 -35.02 -49.23
CA LEU A 1045 16.52 -35.89 -48.06
C LEU A 1045 17.92 -36.04 -47.42
N SER A 1046 18.99 -35.99 -48.23
CA SER A 1046 20.37 -36.06 -47.74
C SER A 1046 20.87 -34.80 -47.00
N LEU A 1047 20.03 -33.78 -46.88
CA LEU A 1047 20.35 -32.53 -46.15
C LEU A 1047 19.95 -32.61 -44.65
N TYR A 1048 18.99 -33.47 -44.30
CA TYR A 1048 18.62 -33.74 -42.91
C TYR A 1048 19.72 -34.54 -42.21
#